data_AF-A0A286U8K2-F1
#
_entry.id   AF-A0A286U8K2-F1
#
_cell.length_a   1.000
_cell.length_b   1.000
_cell.length_c   1.000
_cell.angle_alpha   90.00
_cell.angle_beta   90.00
_cell.angle_gamma   90.00
#
_symmetry.space_group_name_H-M   'P 1'
#
loop_
_entity.id
_entity.type
_entity.pdbx_description
1 polymer ?
#
loop_
_entity_poly.entity_id
_entity_poly.type
_entity_poly.pdbx_seq_one_letter_code
_entity_poly.pdbx_strand_id
1 'polypeptide(L)'
;MLSQLHLLSLLIVFISFQAISALHASEVGVVDWHKSFIGVPRFHSQNVAPSFHRFRSGKKSTRSIVLSATSSNVLGAIDAISGDIAWRYVFDVSDPIVSYSASNDTVVALSGPGGAVFRTFDSSTGDLLVEVRLHEPLEGLLSEPVDLGSRLIFARSVDGTPEKDVYALTNGRTLHRLDALTGQAKWKWSSEEDLNIAYSRIAQTSSTVFLLGLVKGPSAFSLHVTAISATGEYLASVDIPSSISNRIDDFLALSDETEEDPVLVWLENGQIRFASLSPSLVGQPKALKGATFKSLIDISLTNHGHFLALRSDGAGMALKADRNSKGISLMWEFEDSATADRYSESIYSGGLDKDNKPYIGRVFWSHVLKTASAHVYAPHAANGKGMVRGYTFPFDSAKHGIIKHAALDGASPSEHVIIGRFVLTTSTGAVQLWQHDRMQWSREEALAEVELAEFIELPEQKVVSTSDGEESFFERVSRQLTDAKDFPSYLVAFAKRFATGSYVTASSPAAVADGALVRDAFGFRKLLVVATRHGVIYGIDSSTGSVVWSRVLGLGWAASVGARHIPLKVYLTSTISDGDVPKVVLITQRLADNGLVDTVLFHIEALTGQDAEGKTEVHSPLEGIDIVNGEILDSFLLKGNQKIVMLIDKYLQVYLFPDTDETQTSLQALTPKLHFPLLAAGRVLGHQIQPEPSFTGKYTAFSTWTTVLPRDESIVQIFRRPASEPVASLGKVLGDRSTLYKYLNPNLVGYITSIRGSNNMATACGLYVVDGAKGAIIYHAVLPSAAGKCDLKAEFTENWLVYTYYDGDISSSGQAKGHRLISVEMYEGKGTNDKTRSSESSVYHNRSAEVTIFEQSYILPYAVSAMSITSTKYGIATKDLIVANSKGQIQSFSRRLLDPRRPKSKVTPEQQEERLIQYDPVLPDDPRRVISHTYNIINVHGVITSPALLESTSLIFAYGLDLFSTRVAPSHTFDVLSSGGWVFFSLSGILENTTKKTAGKRKDMFYAYGYLIHLIKSSYYAGDTNSLY
;
A
#
# COMPACT_ATOMS: atom_id res chain seq x y z
N MET A 1 32.16 -24.77 50.27
CA MET A 1 31.84 -25.55 49.06
C MET A 1 30.38 -25.40 48.60
N LEU A 2 29.38 -25.59 49.48
CA LEU A 2 27.96 -25.40 49.11
C LEU A 2 27.59 -23.97 48.64
N SER A 3 28.15 -22.90 49.23
CA SER A 3 27.84 -21.53 48.77
C SER A 3 28.47 -21.19 47.41
N GLN A 4 29.57 -21.85 47.05
CA GLN A 4 30.19 -21.71 45.73
C GLN A 4 29.41 -22.49 44.66
N LEU A 5 28.83 -23.64 44.99
CA LEU A 5 27.90 -24.34 44.09
C LEU A 5 26.60 -23.56 43.85
N HIS A 6 26.08 -22.84 44.86
CA HIS A 6 24.92 -21.95 44.68
C HIS A 6 25.25 -20.72 43.84
N LEU A 7 26.44 -20.12 44.00
CA LEU A 7 26.88 -19.03 43.14
C LEU A 7 27.10 -19.49 41.69
N LEU A 8 27.67 -20.69 41.50
CA LEU A 8 27.90 -21.25 40.16
C LEU A 8 26.60 -21.64 39.47
N SER A 9 25.61 -22.18 40.20
CA SER A 9 24.28 -22.47 39.64
C SER A 9 23.48 -21.20 39.34
N LEU A 10 23.57 -20.16 40.17
CA LEU A 10 23.02 -18.83 39.84
C LEU A 10 23.71 -18.21 38.62
N LEU A 11 25.04 -18.34 38.50
CA LEU A 11 25.78 -17.87 37.34
C LEU A 11 25.43 -18.65 36.07
N ILE A 12 25.26 -19.98 36.16
CA ILE A 12 24.83 -20.83 35.03
C ILE A 12 23.40 -20.49 34.63
N VAL A 13 22.49 -20.23 35.58
CA VAL A 13 21.13 -19.74 35.29
C VAL A 13 21.20 -18.38 34.59
N PHE A 14 22.00 -17.42 35.09
CA PHE A 14 22.20 -16.12 34.46
C PHE A 14 22.86 -16.19 33.06
N ILE A 15 23.74 -17.16 32.82
CA ILE A 15 24.39 -17.38 31.50
C ILE A 15 23.45 -18.14 30.54
N SER A 16 22.53 -18.97 31.07
CA SER A 16 21.53 -19.70 30.27
C SER A 16 20.32 -18.85 29.86
N PHE A 17 20.08 -17.70 30.51
CA PHE A 17 19.20 -16.66 29.97
C PHE A 17 19.99 -15.82 28.96
N GLN A 18 20.20 -16.36 27.76
CA GLN A 18 20.43 -15.48 26.63
C GLN A 18 19.23 -14.52 26.55
N ALA A 19 19.50 -13.21 26.61
CA ALA A 19 18.48 -12.20 26.37
C ALA A 19 17.85 -12.49 25.00
N ILE A 20 16.62 -13.00 25.03
CA ILE A 20 15.89 -13.41 23.83
C ILE A 20 15.60 -12.13 23.06
N SER A 21 16.28 -11.92 21.93
CA SER A 21 16.07 -10.77 21.03
C SER A 21 14.87 -10.97 20.09
N ALA A 22 13.78 -11.57 20.58
CA ALA A 22 12.57 -11.78 19.81
C ALA A 22 11.37 -11.15 20.55
N LEU A 23 10.40 -10.64 19.78
CA LEU A 23 9.12 -10.21 20.31
C LEU A 23 8.50 -11.36 21.12
N HIS A 24 8.04 -11.11 22.34
CA HIS A 24 7.42 -12.17 23.13
C HIS A 24 6.07 -12.53 22.50
N ALA A 25 5.68 -13.81 22.50
CA ALA A 25 4.43 -14.25 21.86
C ALA A 25 3.17 -13.53 22.40
N SER A 26 3.24 -12.98 23.62
CA SER A 26 2.16 -12.19 24.23
C SER A 26 2.06 -10.75 23.72
N GLU A 27 3.03 -10.27 22.94
CA GLU A 27 3.08 -8.91 22.38
C GLU A 27 2.60 -8.87 20.92
N VAL A 28 2.53 -10.04 20.26
CA VAL A 28 2.01 -10.18 18.89
C VAL A 28 0.54 -9.76 18.85
N GLY A 29 0.20 -8.86 17.93
CA GLY A 29 -1.16 -8.31 17.76
C GLY A 29 -1.55 -7.26 18.80
N VAL A 30 -0.62 -6.88 19.69
CA VAL A 30 -0.82 -5.84 20.71
C VAL A 30 -0.11 -4.55 20.32
N VAL A 31 1.12 -4.67 19.80
CA VAL A 31 1.96 -3.53 19.41
C VAL A 31 2.02 -3.33 17.89
N ASP A 32 1.48 -4.29 17.16
CA ASP A 32 1.56 -4.40 15.73
C ASP A 32 0.24 -4.89 15.11
N TRP A 33 0.07 -4.58 13.83
CA TRP A 33 -1.07 -5.01 13.04
C TRP A 33 -0.68 -5.18 11.57
N HIS A 34 -1.42 -6.05 10.88
CA HIS A 34 -1.26 -6.34 9.46
C HIS A 34 -2.63 -6.29 8.78
N LYS A 35 -2.71 -5.60 7.64
CA LYS A 35 -3.90 -5.59 6.78
C LYS A 35 -3.54 -6.05 5.38
N SER A 36 -4.29 -7.05 4.91
CA SER A 36 -4.12 -7.65 3.59
C SER A 36 -5.18 -7.18 2.60
N PHE A 37 -4.74 -6.95 1.36
CA PHE A 37 -5.57 -6.48 0.25
C PHE A 37 -5.36 -7.34 -1.01
N ILE A 38 -6.28 -7.28 -1.96
CA ILE A 38 -6.07 -7.85 -3.29
C ILE A 38 -5.67 -6.76 -4.31
N GLY A 39 -5.89 -5.50 -3.98
CA GLY A 39 -5.66 -4.36 -4.87
C GLY A 39 -6.92 -3.95 -5.61
N VAL A 40 -6.85 -2.81 -6.32
CA VAL A 40 -8.05 -2.25 -6.97
C VAL A 40 -8.46 -3.10 -8.17
N PRO A 41 -9.71 -3.58 -8.25
CA PRO A 41 -10.17 -4.38 -9.37
C PRO A 41 -10.04 -3.67 -10.72
N ARG A 42 -9.59 -4.41 -11.74
CA ARG A 42 -9.71 -3.98 -13.14
C ARG A 42 -11.11 -4.33 -13.64
N PHE A 43 -11.73 -3.42 -14.38
CA PHE A 43 -13.09 -3.61 -14.89
C PHE A 43 -13.27 -3.06 -16.31
N HIS A 44 -12.18 -2.77 -17.01
CA HIS A 44 -12.23 -2.26 -18.39
C HIS A 44 -12.74 -3.30 -19.39
N SER A 45 -12.70 -4.59 -19.05
CA SER A 45 -13.26 -5.68 -19.85
C SER A 45 -13.78 -6.83 -18.97
N GLN A 46 -14.68 -7.65 -19.53
CA GLN A 46 -15.21 -8.83 -18.84
C GLN A 46 -14.16 -9.94 -18.61
N ASN A 47 -13.01 -9.88 -19.29
CA ASN A 47 -11.93 -10.85 -19.08
C ASN A 47 -11.25 -10.70 -17.71
N VAL A 48 -11.36 -9.51 -17.09
CA VAL A 48 -10.69 -9.16 -15.83
C VAL A 48 -11.62 -8.55 -14.78
N ALA A 49 -12.82 -8.12 -15.17
CA ALA A 49 -13.83 -7.54 -14.29
C ALA A 49 -14.22 -8.46 -13.13
N PRO A 50 -14.56 -7.93 -11.94
CA PRO A 50 -15.07 -8.73 -10.84
C PRO A 50 -16.27 -9.58 -11.23
N SER A 51 -16.30 -10.84 -10.82
CA SER A 51 -17.41 -11.75 -11.09
C SER A 51 -17.71 -12.65 -9.90
N PHE A 52 -18.98 -13.02 -9.74
CA PHE A 52 -19.37 -14.03 -8.76
C PHE A 52 -19.05 -15.43 -9.30
N HIS A 53 -18.44 -16.25 -8.46
CA HIS A 53 -18.26 -17.66 -8.71
C HIS A 53 -18.85 -18.48 -7.57
N ARG A 54 -19.63 -19.51 -7.90
CA ARG A 54 -20.27 -20.40 -6.95
C ARG A 54 -19.79 -21.82 -7.20
N PHE A 55 -19.30 -22.46 -6.14
CA PHE A 55 -18.79 -23.82 -6.20
C PHE A 55 -19.28 -24.65 -5.02
N ARG A 56 -19.24 -25.99 -5.17
CA ARG A 56 -19.64 -26.90 -4.09
C ARG A 56 -18.56 -26.94 -3.01
N SER A 57 -18.96 -26.74 -1.76
CA SER A 57 -18.11 -26.88 -0.59
C SER A 57 -18.72 -27.95 0.31
N GLY A 58 -18.13 -29.14 0.34
CA GLY A 58 -18.70 -30.31 1.02
C GLY A 58 -19.88 -30.98 0.26
N LYS A 59 -20.60 -31.89 0.93
CA LYS A 59 -21.62 -32.75 0.27
C LYS A 59 -22.95 -32.06 -0.06
N LYS A 60 -23.32 -30.97 0.62
CA LYS A 60 -24.63 -30.30 0.46
C LYS A 60 -24.61 -28.76 0.49
N SER A 61 -23.46 -28.12 0.67
CA SER A 61 -23.34 -26.66 0.73
C SER A 61 -22.63 -26.11 -0.50
N THR A 62 -23.01 -24.91 -0.90
CA THR A 62 -22.31 -24.12 -1.93
C THR A 62 -21.64 -22.92 -1.26
N ARG A 63 -20.42 -22.61 -1.68
CA ARG A 63 -19.73 -21.36 -1.29
C ARG A 63 -19.74 -20.42 -2.48
N SER A 64 -19.83 -19.11 -2.20
CA SER A 64 -19.82 -18.06 -3.20
C SER A 64 -18.65 -17.13 -2.92
N ILE A 65 -17.81 -16.92 -3.92
CA ILE A 65 -16.68 -16.00 -3.88
C ILE A 65 -16.84 -14.96 -4.98
N VAL A 66 -16.16 -13.83 -4.81
CA VAL A 66 -16.00 -12.80 -5.82
C VAL A 66 -14.58 -12.90 -6.34
N LEU A 67 -14.42 -13.31 -7.58
CA LEU A 67 -13.13 -13.35 -8.26
C LEU A 67 -12.82 -11.99 -8.85
N SER A 68 -11.57 -11.57 -8.80
CA SER A 68 -11.13 -10.30 -9.37
C SER A 68 -9.66 -10.34 -9.76
N ALA A 69 -9.35 -9.85 -10.97
CA ALA A 69 -8.00 -9.45 -11.33
C ALA A 69 -7.80 -7.97 -11.00
N THR A 70 -6.64 -7.61 -10.44
CA THR A 70 -6.42 -6.26 -9.89
C THR A 70 -5.28 -5.51 -10.58
N SER A 71 -5.25 -4.19 -10.40
CA SER A 71 -4.17 -3.31 -10.87
C SER A 71 -2.82 -3.68 -10.26
N SER A 72 -2.80 -4.23 -9.04
CA SER A 72 -1.62 -4.75 -8.34
C SER A 72 -1.15 -6.13 -8.84
N ASN A 73 -1.67 -6.60 -9.98
CA ASN A 73 -1.36 -7.89 -10.60
C ASN A 73 -1.66 -9.10 -9.70
N VAL A 74 -2.79 -9.06 -8.99
CA VAL A 74 -3.26 -10.14 -8.13
C VAL A 74 -4.54 -10.72 -8.72
N LEU A 75 -4.62 -12.06 -8.74
CA LEU A 75 -5.89 -12.76 -8.88
C LEU A 75 -6.37 -13.10 -7.47
N GLY A 76 -7.45 -12.45 -7.05
CA GLY A 76 -8.00 -12.58 -5.70
C GLY A 76 -9.39 -13.21 -5.69
N ALA A 77 -9.69 -13.93 -4.62
CA ALA A 77 -11.04 -14.36 -4.27
C ALA A 77 -11.45 -13.76 -2.93
N ILE A 78 -12.56 -13.03 -2.91
CA ILE A 78 -13.17 -12.50 -1.70
C ILE A 78 -14.38 -13.38 -1.34
N ASP A 79 -14.51 -13.75 -0.07
CA ASP A 79 -15.70 -14.45 0.40
C ASP A 79 -16.93 -13.54 0.30
N ALA A 80 -17.96 -13.97 -0.42
CA ALA A 80 -19.13 -13.15 -0.67
C ALA A 80 -19.99 -12.92 0.60
N ILE A 81 -19.74 -13.61 1.72
CA ILE A 81 -20.49 -13.42 2.96
C ILE A 81 -19.69 -12.53 3.91
N SER A 82 -18.44 -12.88 4.22
CA SER A 82 -17.66 -12.13 5.21
C SER A 82 -16.94 -10.91 4.65
N GLY A 83 -16.65 -10.90 3.34
CA GLY A 83 -15.78 -9.90 2.74
C GLY A 83 -14.30 -10.11 3.06
N ASP A 84 -13.92 -11.26 3.63
CA ASP A 84 -12.50 -11.60 3.84
C ASP A 84 -11.87 -12.14 2.56
N ILE A 85 -10.55 -12.03 2.46
CA ILE A 85 -9.80 -12.68 1.38
C ILE A 85 -9.85 -14.19 1.61
N ALA A 86 -10.52 -14.92 0.73
CA ALA A 86 -10.54 -16.37 0.74
C ALA A 86 -9.18 -16.93 0.32
N TRP A 87 -8.62 -16.37 -0.76
CA TRP A 87 -7.25 -16.60 -1.23
C TRP A 87 -6.84 -15.49 -2.19
N ARG A 88 -5.54 -15.35 -2.42
CA ARG A 88 -4.98 -14.44 -3.42
C ARG A 88 -3.68 -15.01 -3.98
N TYR A 89 -3.48 -14.83 -5.27
CA TYR A 89 -2.25 -15.21 -5.95
C TYR A 89 -1.65 -13.98 -6.63
N VAL A 90 -0.40 -13.67 -6.31
CA VAL A 90 0.30 -12.46 -6.75
C VAL A 90 1.21 -12.86 -7.92
N PHE A 91 0.98 -12.27 -9.08
CA PHE A 91 1.76 -12.53 -10.29
C PHE A 91 2.97 -11.60 -10.37
N ASP A 92 4.04 -12.07 -10.99
CA ASP A 92 5.22 -11.24 -11.27
C ASP A 92 4.87 -10.02 -12.13
N VAL A 93 5.55 -8.90 -11.94
CA VAL A 93 5.29 -7.65 -12.68
C VAL A 93 5.44 -7.82 -14.20
N SER A 94 6.29 -8.74 -14.65
CA SER A 94 6.48 -9.08 -16.08
C SER A 94 5.45 -10.08 -16.63
N ASP A 95 4.58 -10.60 -15.78
CA ASP A 95 3.57 -11.60 -16.12
C ASP A 95 2.16 -11.05 -15.80
N PRO A 96 1.70 -10.01 -16.51
CA PRO A 96 0.42 -9.36 -16.22
C PRO A 96 -0.75 -10.32 -16.45
N ILE A 97 -1.77 -10.27 -15.59
CA ILE A 97 -3.01 -11.03 -15.79
C ILE A 97 -3.75 -10.46 -17.01
N VAL A 98 -4.06 -11.35 -17.96
CA VAL A 98 -4.69 -11.05 -19.24
C VAL A 98 -6.18 -11.42 -19.18
N SER A 99 -6.49 -12.62 -18.70
CA SER A 99 -7.88 -13.10 -18.62
C SER A 99 -8.00 -14.17 -17.55
N TYR A 100 -9.16 -14.27 -16.91
CA TYR A 100 -9.50 -15.42 -16.08
C TYR A 100 -10.92 -15.93 -16.36
N SER A 101 -11.18 -17.18 -15.98
CA SER A 101 -12.51 -17.80 -16.04
C SER A 101 -12.63 -18.83 -14.93
N ALA A 102 -13.84 -19.14 -14.48
CA ALA A 102 -14.07 -20.12 -13.42
C ALA A 102 -15.23 -21.05 -13.77
N SER A 103 -15.08 -22.33 -13.41
CA SER A 103 -16.12 -23.35 -13.55
C SER A 103 -15.94 -24.41 -12.47
N ASN A 104 -17.03 -24.76 -11.80
CA ASN A 104 -17.03 -25.72 -10.70
C ASN A 104 -15.94 -25.41 -9.65
N ASP A 105 -15.04 -26.36 -9.41
CA ASP A 105 -13.94 -26.30 -8.44
C ASP A 105 -12.64 -25.72 -9.04
N THR A 106 -12.65 -25.23 -10.29
CA THR A 106 -11.43 -24.79 -10.99
C THR A 106 -11.53 -23.36 -11.50
N VAL A 107 -10.51 -22.56 -11.22
CA VAL A 107 -10.29 -21.23 -11.82
C VAL A 107 -9.11 -21.33 -12.77
N VAL A 108 -9.22 -20.75 -13.96
CA VAL A 108 -8.14 -20.72 -14.95
C VAL A 108 -7.78 -19.29 -15.31
N ALA A 109 -6.51 -19.03 -15.58
CA ALA A 109 -6.00 -17.71 -15.93
C ALA A 109 -4.98 -17.78 -17.07
N LEU A 110 -5.02 -16.77 -17.93
CA LEU A 110 -3.95 -16.43 -18.86
C LEU A 110 -3.22 -15.20 -18.33
N SER A 111 -1.90 -15.23 -18.40
CA SER A 111 -1.05 -14.10 -18.06
C SER A 111 0.15 -14.01 -19.00
N GLY A 112 0.85 -12.89 -18.91
CA GLY A 112 2.05 -12.63 -19.69
C GLY A 112 1.72 -11.97 -21.02
N PRO A 113 2.73 -11.41 -21.72
CA PRO A 113 2.55 -10.82 -23.04
C PRO A 113 1.78 -11.76 -23.98
N GLY A 114 0.64 -11.33 -24.53
CA GLY A 114 -0.18 -12.12 -25.45
C GLY A 114 -0.86 -13.37 -24.87
N GLY A 115 -0.86 -13.57 -23.55
CA GLY A 115 -1.37 -14.78 -22.90
C GLY A 115 -0.37 -15.95 -22.89
N ALA A 116 0.92 -15.65 -22.73
CA ALA A 116 2.01 -16.62 -22.80
C ALA A 116 1.96 -17.76 -21.77
N VAL A 117 1.34 -17.55 -20.62
CA VAL A 117 1.30 -18.52 -19.52
C VAL A 117 -0.15 -18.86 -19.16
N PHE A 118 -0.44 -20.16 -19.12
CA PHE A 118 -1.71 -20.71 -18.65
C PHE A 118 -1.55 -21.26 -17.25
N ARG A 119 -2.50 -20.92 -16.37
CA ARG A 119 -2.53 -21.40 -14.98
C ARG A 119 -3.90 -21.90 -14.59
N THR A 120 -3.93 -22.89 -13.70
CA THR A 120 -5.16 -23.37 -13.08
C THR A 120 -5.03 -23.40 -11.57
N PHE A 121 -6.11 -23.06 -10.88
CA PHE A 121 -6.19 -22.91 -9.44
C PHE A 121 -7.40 -23.65 -8.89
N ASP A 122 -7.28 -24.16 -7.67
CA ASP A 122 -8.45 -24.64 -6.92
C ASP A 122 -9.32 -23.45 -6.49
N SER A 123 -10.63 -23.51 -6.75
CA SER A 123 -11.55 -22.41 -6.44
C SER A 123 -11.69 -22.13 -4.94
N SER A 124 -11.43 -23.15 -4.10
CA SER A 124 -11.66 -23.09 -2.66
C SER A 124 -10.42 -22.65 -1.87
N THR A 125 -9.24 -23.14 -2.25
CA THR A 125 -7.97 -22.84 -1.57
C THR A 125 -7.12 -21.81 -2.30
N GLY A 126 -7.31 -21.64 -3.61
CA GLY A 126 -6.43 -20.81 -4.45
C GLY A 126 -5.09 -21.46 -4.75
N ASP A 127 -4.91 -22.75 -4.44
CA ASP A 127 -3.68 -23.47 -4.73
C ASP A 127 -3.45 -23.54 -6.24
N LEU A 128 -2.25 -23.19 -6.68
CA LEU A 128 -1.81 -23.37 -8.06
C LEU A 128 -1.69 -24.87 -8.37
N LEU A 129 -2.53 -25.37 -9.27
CA LEU A 129 -2.56 -26.78 -9.66
C LEU A 129 -1.66 -27.04 -10.88
N VAL A 130 -1.69 -26.12 -11.84
CA VAL A 130 -0.98 -26.24 -13.13
C VAL A 130 -0.43 -24.89 -13.53
N GLU A 131 0.80 -24.89 -14.05
CA GLU A 131 1.39 -23.77 -14.77
C GLU A 131 2.06 -24.29 -16.06
N VAL A 132 1.65 -23.78 -17.21
CA VAL A 132 2.20 -24.18 -18.52
C VAL A 132 2.47 -22.94 -19.35
N ARG A 133 3.66 -22.88 -19.96
CA ARG A 133 4.01 -21.86 -20.95
C ARG A 133 3.49 -22.28 -22.32
N LEU A 134 2.58 -21.49 -22.89
CA LEU A 134 1.96 -21.74 -24.19
C LEU A 134 2.80 -21.24 -25.36
N HIS A 135 3.57 -20.16 -25.14
CA HIS A 135 4.55 -19.62 -26.09
C HIS A 135 5.60 -18.77 -25.35
N GLU A 136 6.68 -18.40 -26.02
CA GLU A 136 7.70 -17.54 -25.42
C GLU A 136 7.15 -16.12 -25.18
N PRO A 137 7.44 -15.46 -24.04
CA PRO A 137 6.97 -14.10 -23.78
C PRO A 137 7.42 -13.08 -24.82
N LEU A 138 8.57 -13.29 -25.46
CA LEU A 138 9.10 -12.42 -26.52
C LEU A 138 8.27 -12.47 -27.82
N GLU A 139 7.52 -13.55 -28.03
CA GLU A 139 6.60 -13.71 -29.17
C GLU A 139 5.21 -13.14 -28.87
N GLY A 140 4.97 -12.77 -27.61
CA GLY A 140 3.71 -12.21 -27.15
C GLY A 140 3.44 -10.83 -27.76
N LEU A 141 2.26 -10.65 -28.34
CA LEU A 141 1.82 -9.33 -28.78
C LEU A 141 1.55 -8.43 -27.58
N LEU A 142 2.26 -7.31 -27.53
CA LEU A 142 1.96 -6.23 -26.60
C LEU A 142 0.81 -5.40 -27.17
N SER A 143 -0.33 -5.42 -26.46
CA SER A 143 -1.53 -4.68 -26.82
C SER A 143 -1.99 -3.81 -25.65
N GLU A 144 -2.63 -2.70 -25.97
CA GLU A 144 -3.34 -1.87 -25.00
C GLU A 144 -4.81 -1.80 -25.43
N PRO A 145 -5.75 -2.32 -24.62
CA PRO A 145 -5.54 -2.99 -23.32
C PRO A 145 -4.89 -4.38 -23.44
N VAL A 146 -4.24 -4.85 -22.37
CA VAL A 146 -3.42 -6.08 -22.33
C VAL A 146 -4.19 -7.37 -22.64
N ASP A 147 -5.51 -7.37 -22.44
CA ASP A 147 -6.37 -8.52 -22.66
C ASP A 147 -6.87 -8.64 -24.12
N LEU A 148 -6.47 -7.72 -25.00
CA LEU A 148 -6.85 -7.75 -26.40
C LEU A 148 -6.30 -9.01 -27.08
N GLY A 149 -7.18 -9.70 -27.82
CA GLY A 149 -6.81 -10.91 -28.54
C GLY A 149 -6.61 -12.15 -27.65
N SER A 150 -7.01 -12.08 -26.39
CA SER A 150 -6.93 -13.22 -25.46
C SER A 150 -8.29 -13.53 -24.85
N ARG A 151 -8.63 -14.82 -24.74
CA ARG A 151 -9.91 -15.27 -24.17
C ARG A 151 -9.81 -16.69 -23.63
N LEU A 152 -10.49 -16.93 -22.51
CA LEU A 152 -10.66 -18.25 -21.90
C LEU A 152 -12.13 -18.63 -21.83
N ILE A 153 -12.47 -19.84 -22.29
CA ILE A 153 -13.77 -20.48 -22.03
C ILE A 153 -13.57 -21.97 -21.70
N PHE A 154 -14.37 -22.51 -20.78
CA PHE A 154 -14.42 -23.95 -20.54
C PHE A 154 -15.13 -24.64 -21.70
N ALA A 155 -14.59 -25.77 -22.17
CA ALA A 155 -15.18 -26.56 -23.25
C ALA A 155 -16.52 -27.18 -22.81
N ARG A 156 -17.47 -27.31 -23.73
CA ARG A 156 -18.71 -28.02 -23.48
C ARG A 156 -18.51 -29.53 -23.58
N SER A 157 -19.08 -30.25 -22.61
CA SER A 157 -19.09 -31.72 -22.61
C SER A 157 -20.25 -32.27 -23.44
N VAL A 158 -19.97 -33.29 -24.24
CA VAL A 158 -20.94 -33.98 -25.10
C VAL A 158 -21.90 -34.88 -24.28
N ASP A 159 -21.45 -35.40 -23.13
CA ASP A 159 -22.14 -36.48 -22.40
C ASP A 159 -22.58 -36.10 -20.99
N GLY A 160 -22.50 -34.81 -20.62
CA GLY A 160 -22.78 -34.36 -19.24
C GLY A 160 -21.75 -34.82 -18.21
N THR A 161 -20.66 -35.46 -18.63
CA THR A 161 -19.47 -35.68 -17.81
C THR A 161 -18.74 -34.34 -17.63
N PRO A 162 -18.21 -34.02 -16.44
CA PRO A 162 -17.49 -32.77 -16.23
C PRO A 162 -16.15 -32.82 -16.96
N GLU A 163 -16.15 -32.54 -18.27
CA GLU A 163 -14.93 -32.31 -19.03
C GLU A 163 -14.34 -30.98 -18.55
N LYS A 164 -13.11 -31.01 -18.04
CA LYS A 164 -12.40 -29.83 -17.54
C LYS A 164 -11.51 -29.21 -18.62
N ASP A 165 -11.85 -29.42 -19.88
CA ASP A 165 -11.10 -28.84 -20.99
C ASP A 165 -11.35 -27.33 -21.09
N VAL A 166 -10.35 -26.61 -21.58
CA VAL A 166 -10.39 -25.16 -21.73
C VAL A 166 -9.90 -24.78 -23.11
N TYR A 167 -10.63 -23.89 -23.76
CA TYR A 167 -10.20 -23.20 -24.95
C TYR A 167 -9.50 -21.90 -24.55
N ALA A 168 -8.23 -21.78 -24.92
CA ALA A 168 -7.42 -20.59 -24.68
C ALA A 168 -7.03 -19.96 -26.03
N LEU A 169 -7.53 -18.75 -26.28
CA LEU A 169 -7.06 -17.91 -27.38
C LEU A 169 -5.90 -17.05 -26.88
N THR A 170 -4.76 -17.12 -27.57
CA THR A 170 -3.54 -16.36 -27.29
C THR A 170 -3.12 -15.57 -28.53
N ASN A 171 -2.48 -14.42 -28.34
CA ASN A 171 -1.96 -13.56 -29.40
C ASN A 171 -2.98 -13.16 -30.49
N GLY A 172 -4.27 -13.28 -30.22
CA GLY A 172 -5.34 -13.05 -31.18
C GLY A 172 -5.28 -13.93 -32.42
N ARG A 173 -4.56 -15.07 -32.39
CA ARG A 173 -4.31 -15.90 -33.58
C ARG A 173 -4.18 -17.41 -33.33
N THR A 174 -3.90 -17.80 -32.10
CA THR A 174 -3.65 -19.21 -31.76
C THR A 174 -4.66 -19.67 -30.74
N LEU A 175 -5.39 -20.73 -31.08
CA LEU A 175 -6.34 -21.41 -30.20
C LEU A 175 -5.72 -22.70 -29.69
N HIS A 176 -5.74 -22.88 -28.38
CA HIS A 176 -5.33 -24.12 -27.72
C HIS A 176 -6.55 -24.77 -27.08
N ARG A 177 -6.65 -26.10 -27.20
CA ARG A 177 -7.53 -26.91 -26.33
C ARG A 177 -6.67 -27.57 -25.28
N LEU A 178 -6.81 -27.14 -24.04
CA LEU A 178 -5.98 -27.57 -22.91
C LEU A 178 -6.81 -28.40 -21.94
N ASP A 179 -6.22 -29.42 -21.35
CA ASP A 179 -6.78 -30.09 -20.18
C ASP A 179 -6.48 -29.23 -18.93
N ALA A 180 -7.49 -28.78 -18.18
CA ALA A 180 -7.25 -27.88 -17.02
C ALA A 180 -6.60 -28.56 -15.81
N LEU A 181 -6.58 -29.89 -15.74
CA LEU A 181 -5.97 -30.64 -14.63
C LEU A 181 -4.48 -30.89 -14.86
N THR A 182 -4.08 -31.06 -16.12
CA THR A 182 -2.69 -31.37 -16.49
C THR A 182 -1.97 -30.22 -17.20
N GLY A 183 -2.73 -29.27 -17.75
CA GLY A 183 -2.23 -28.19 -18.61
C GLY A 183 -1.78 -28.63 -20.00
N GLN A 184 -1.88 -29.91 -20.32
CA GLN A 184 -1.41 -30.43 -21.60
C GLN A 184 -2.34 -29.97 -22.72
N ALA A 185 -1.74 -29.48 -23.81
CA ALA A 185 -2.47 -29.17 -25.02
C ALA A 185 -2.89 -30.47 -25.71
N LYS A 186 -4.21 -30.70 -25.79
CA LYS A 186 -4.78 -31.78 -26.61
C LYS A 186 -4.54 -31.51 -28.09
N TRP A 187 -4.70 -30.25 -28.49
CA TRP A 187 -4.33 -29.76 -29.80
C TRP A 187 -4.14 -28.24 -29.79
N LYS A 188 -3.50 -27.75 -30.86
CA LYS A 188 -3.26 -26.33 -31.13
C LYS A 188 -3.64 -26.03 -32.58
N TRP A 189 -4.32 -24.91 -32.79
CA TRP A 189 -4.60 -24.35 -34.11
C TRP A 189 -4.05 -22.92 -34.18
N SER A 190 -3.45 -22.56 -35.32
CA SER A 190 -2.90 -21.23 -35.56
C SER A 190 -3.36 -20.71 -36.93
N SER A 191 -3.70 -19.43 -36.99
CA SER A 191 -3.96 -18.71 -38.24
C SER A 191 -2.62 -18.29 -38.89
N GLU A 192 -1.95 -19.20 -39.61
CA GLU A 192 -0.61 -18.94 -40.19
C GLU A 192 -0.65 -18.16 -41.52
N GLU A 193 -1.81 -18.07 -42.19
CA GLU A 193 -1.92 -17.53 -43.56
C GLU A 193 -2.35 -16.05 -43.66
N ASP A 194 -2.90 -15.45 -42.59
CA ASP A 194 -3.42 -14.07 -42.66
C ASP A 194 -3.16 -13.26 -41.38
N LEU A 195 -2.10 -12.45 -41.40
CA LEU A 195 -1.71 -11.57 -40.29
C LEU A 195 -2.67 -10.38 -40.09
N ASN A 196 -3.64 -10.21 -40.98
CA ASN A 196 -4.58 -9.09 -40.94
C ASN A 196 -5.81 -9.34 -40.06
N ILE A 197 -5.94 -10.54 -39.50
CA ILE A 197 -7.09 -10.98 -38.70
C ILE A 197 -6.71 -10.94 -37.21
N ALA A 198 -7.52 -10.24 -36.42
CA ALA A 198 -7.40 -10.21 -34.97
C ALA A 198 -8.61 -10.90 -34.31
N TYR A 199 -8.43 -12.15 -33.89
CA TYR A 199 -9.47 -12.90 -33.15
C TYR A 199 -9.58 -12.39 -31.72
N SER A 200 -10.79 -12.33 -31.17
CA SER A 200 -11.03 -11.81 -29.81
C SER A 200 -12.23 -12.41 -29.08
N ARG A 201 -13.04 -13.22 -29.76
CA ARG A 201 -14.18 -13.93 -29.16
C ARG A 201 -14.13 -15.41 -29.54
N ILE A 202 -14.64 -16.24 -28.65
CA ILE A 202 -14.80 -17.68 -28.86
C ILE A 202 -16.27 -18.01 -28.60
N ALA A 203 -16.90 -18.72 -29.54
CA ALA A 203 -18.19 -19.38 -29.35
C ALA A 203 -18.02 -20.90 -29.55
N GLN A 204 -18.94 -21.71 -29.03
CA GLN A 204 -18.82 -23.16 -29.14
C GLN A 204 -20.17 -23.87 -29.12
N THR A 205 -20.18 -25.05 -29.73
CA THR A 205 -21.11 -26.17 -29.52
C THR A 205 -20.32 -27.37 -28.98
N SER A 206 -20.99 -28.49 -28.69
CA SER A 206 -20.35 -29.75 -28.33
C SER A 206 -19.38 -30.29 -29.40
N SER A 207 -19.54 -29.88 -30.66
CA SER A 207 -18.77 -30.41 -31.80
C SER A 207 -17.87 -29.39 -32.50
N THR A 208 -18.09 -28.10 -32.31
CA THR A 208 -17.46 -27.04 -33.12
C THR A 208 -17.15 -25.81 -32.27
N VAL A 209 -15.97 -25.24 -32.49
CA VAL A 209 -15.50 -24.00 -31.90
C VAL A 209 -15.42 -22.94 -32.99
N PHE A 210 -15.96 -21.77 -32.72
CA PHE A 210 -15.95 -20.62 -33.61
C PHE A 210 -15.05 -19.54 -33.04
N LEU A 211 -14.05 -19.14 -33.82
CA LEU A 211 -13.21 -18.00 -33.54
C LEU A 211 -13.72 -16.80 -34.32
N LEU A 212 -13.97 -15.70 -33.62
CA LEU A 212 -14.46 -14.47 -34.23
C LEU A 212 -13.45 -13.35 -34.05
N GLY A 213 -13.23 -12.61 -35.14
CA GLY A 213 -12.25 -11.54 -35.21
C GLY A 213 -12.64 -10.45 -36.19
N LEU A 214 -11.77 -9.47 -36.29
CA LEU A 214 -11.88 -8.37 -37.24
C LEU A 214 -10.76 -8.45 -38.27
N VAL A 215 -11.09 -8.19 -39.53
CA VAL A 215 -10.13 -7.95 -40.63
C VAL A 215 -10.11 -6.48 -40.95
N LYS A 216 -8.92 -5.92 -41.10
CA LYS A 216 -8.74 -4.52 -41.45
C LYS A 216 -9.01 -4.28 -42.95
N GLY A 217 -10.11 -3.59 -43.25
CA GLY A 217 -10.38 -3.04 -44.58
C GLY A 217 -9.80 -1.63 -44.78
N PRO A 218 -9.94 -1.06 -45.99
CA PRO A 218 -9.39 0.27 -46.32
C PRO A 218 -10.08 1.44 -45.60
N SER A 219 -11.36 1.30 -45.22
CA SER A 219 -12.14 2.35 -44.53
C SER A 219 -12.93 1.87 -43.31
N ALA A 220 -13.13 0.57 -43.15
CA ALA A 220 -13.84 -0.06 -42.03
C ALA A 220 -13.33 -1.49 -41.80
N PHE A 221 -13.67 -2.07 -40.65
CA PHE A 221 -13.36 -3.46 -40.33
C PHE A 221 -14.50 -4.39 -40.75
N SER A 222 -14.16 -5.53 -41.34
CA SER A 222 -15.08 -6.64 -41.61
C SER A 222 -14.97 -7.71 -40.53
N LEU A 223 -16.07 -8.40 -40.25
CA LEU A 223 -16.09 -9.54 -39.34
C LEU A 223 -15.52 -10.77 -40.04
N HIS A 224 -14.74 -11.54 -39.30
CA HIS A 224 -14.21 -12.82 -39.73
C HIS A 224 -14.60 -13.91 -38.76
N VAL A 225 -15.01 -15.05 -39.29
CA VAL A 225 -15.34 -16.23 -38.49
C VAL A 225 -14.61 -17.44 -39.03
N THR A 226 -13.92 -18.15 -38.15
CA THR A 226 -13.29 -19.44 -38.44
C THR A 226 -13.89 -20.53 -37.57
N ALA A 227 -14.41 -21.58 -38.21
CA ALA A 227 -14.98 -22.76 -37.57
C ALA A 227 -13.95 -23.89 -37.53
N ILE A 228 -13.75 -24.45 -36.34
CA ILE A 228 -12.80 -25.53 -36.04
C ILE A 228 -13.57 -26.63 -35.33
N SER A 229 -13.33 -27.89 -35.67
CA SER A 229 -13.95 -29.01 -34.96
C SER A 229 -13.47 -29.06 -33.51
N ALA A 230 -14.23 -29.69 -32.62
CA ALA A 230 -13.78 -29.95 -31.26
C ALA A 230 -12.46 -30.75 -31.21
N THR A 231 -12.13 -31.52 -32.26
CA THR A 231 -10.89 -32.29 -32.40
C THR A 231 -9.70 -31.48 -32.96
N GLY A 232 -9.92 -30.22 -33.34
CA GLY A 232 -8.87 -29.31 -33.83
C GLY A 232 -8.73 -29.27 -35.36
N GLU A 233 -9.65 -29.92 -36.09
CA GLU A 233 -9.66 -29.89 -37.56
C GLU A 233 -10.28 -28.60 -38.07
N TYR A 234 -9.64 -27.95 -39.04
CA TYR A 234 -10.21 -26.80 -39.72
C TYR A 234 -11.46 -27.20 -40.52
N LEU A 235 -12.57 -26.49 -40.34
CA LEU A 235 -13.84 -26.78 -41.04
C LEU A 235 -14.12 -25.76 -42.15
N ALA A 236 -14.16 -24.47 -41.79
CA ALA A 236 -14.50 -23.39 -42.70
C ALA A 236 -14.04 -22.04 -42.13
N SER A 237 -13.89 -21.06 -43.00
CA SER A 237 -13.64 -19.66 -42.63
C SER A 237 -14.38 -18.75 -43.62
N VAL A 238 -14.94 -17.65 -43.12
CA VAL A 238 -15.69 -16.69 -43.93
C VAL A 238 -15.53 -15.26 -43.43
N ASP A 239 -15.36 -14.34 -44.38
CA ASP A 239 -15.54 -12.92 -44.13
C ASP A 239 -17.02 -12.57 -44.24
N ILE A 240 -17.58 -12.00 -43.19
CA ILE A 240 -18.94 -11.46 -43.18
C ILE A 240 -18.84 -9.99 -43.58
N PRO A 241 -19.41 -9.57 -44.72
CA PRO A 241 -19.41 -8.17 -45.13
C PRO A 241 -20.07 -7.30 -44.07
N SER A 242 -19.25 -6.49 -43.39
CA SER A 242 -19.68 -5.56 -42.33
C SER A 242 -18.82 -4.32 -42.36
N SER A 243 -19.40 -3.19 -41.95
CA SER A 243 -18.70 -1.92 -41.78
C SER A 243 -18.62 -1.53 -40.31
N ILE A 244 -17.64 -2.10 -39.59
CA ILE A 244 -17.42 -1.82 -38.16
C ILE A 244 -16.39 -0.70 -37.99
N SER A 245 -16.71 0.27 -37.13
CA SER A 245 -15.94 1.49 -36.88
C SER A 245 -14.68 1.31 -36.02
N ASN A 246 -14.10 0.11 -35.95
CA ASN A 246 -12.91 -0.27 -35.17
C ASN A 246 -13.11 -0.49 -33.65
N ARG A 247 -14.34 -0.69 -33.15
CA ARG A 247 -14.54 -1.03 -31.73
C ARG A 247 -14.75 -2.53 -31.57
N ILE A 248 -13.94 -3.15 -30.70
CA ILE A 248 -14.04 -4.59 -30.43
C ILE A 248 -15.30 -4.99 -29.65
N ASP A 249 -15.98 -4.00 -29.07
CA ASP A 249 -17.24 -4.18 -28.34
C ASP A 249 -18.47 -4.06 -29.25
N ASP A 250 -18.29 -3.73 -30.54
CA ASP A 250 -19.41 -3.60 -31.49
C ASP A 250 -19.95 -4.96 -31.97
N PHE A 251 -19.38 -6.07 -31.51
CA PHE A 251 -19.89 -7.42 -31.79
C PHE A 251 -19.76 -8.37 -30.60
N LEU A 252 -20.69 -9.32 -30.53
CA LEU A 252 -20.84 -10.32 -29.48
C LEU A 252 -21.09 -11.69 -30.11
N ALA A 253 -20.63 -12.73 -29.40
CA ALA A 253 -20.94 -14.11 -29.75
C ALA A 253 -21.85 -14.69 -28.66
N LEU A 254 -23.08 -15.04 -29.05
CA LEU A 254 -24.09 -15.61 -28.17
C LEU A 254 -24.10 -17.12 -28.33
N SER A 255 -24.03 -17.85 -27.23
CA SER A 255 -24.27 -19.29 -27.20
C SER A 255 -25.35 -19.61 -26.18
N ASP A 256 -26.04 -20.73 -26.35
CA ASP A 256 -27.06 -21.22 -25.42
C ASP A 256 -26.69 -22.63 -24.97
N GLU A 257 -27.11 -23.06 -23.78
CA GLU A 257 -26.80 -24.36 -23.20
C GLU A 257 -27.48 -25.53 -23.93
N THR A 258 -28.36 -25.24 -24.89
CA THR A 258 -29.19 -26.22 -25.60
C THR A 258 -28.57 -26.84 -26.85
N GLU A 259 -27.24 -26.75 -27.01
CA GLU A 259 -26.49 -27.27 -28.17
C GLU A 259 -26.93 -26.72 -29.55
N GLU A 260 -27.68 -25.62 -29.57
CA GLU A 260 -28.02 -24.92 -30.81
C GLU A 260 -26.84 -24.09 -31.34
N ASP A 261 -26.85 -23.84 -32.65
CA ASP A 261 -25.83 -23.02 -33.32
C ASP A 261 -25.70 -21.64 -32.65
N PRO A 262 -24.48 -21.20 -32.26
CA PRO A 262 -24.24 -19.89 -31.70
C PRO A 262 -24.68 -18.76 -32.65
N VAL A 263 -25.06 -17.61 -32.09
CA VAL A 263 -25.49 -16.44 -32.86
C VAL A 263 -24.45 -15.33 -32.71
N LEU A 264 -23.85 -14.92 -33.82
CA LEU A 264 -23.04 -13.71 -33.91
C LEU A 264 -23.97 -12.51 -34.01
N VAL A 265 -23.73 -11.48 -33.20
CA VAL A 265 -24.49 -10.22 -33.20
C VAL A 265 -23.51 -9.06 -33.32
N TRP A 266 -23.81 -8.07 -34.17
CA TRP A 266 -23.00 -6.86 -34.28
C TRP A 266 -23.84 -5.63 -34.58
N LEU A 267 -23.27 -4.47 -34.33
CA LEU A 267 -23.87 -3.18 -34.65
C LEU A 267 -23.28 -2.63 -35.96
N GLU A 268 -24.13 -2.26 -36.90
CA GLU A 268 -23.74 -1.64 -38.17
C GLU A 268 -24.69 -0.50 -38.51
N ASN A 269 -24.15 0.72 -38.62
CA ASN A 269 -24.93 1.94 -38.92
C ASN A 269 -26.18 2.10 -38.03
N GLY A 270 -26.05 1.78 -36.75
CA GLY A 270 -27.14 1.85 -35.77
C GLY A 270 -28.18 0.72 -35.87
N GLN A 271 -28.00 -0.28 -36.72
CA GLN A 271 -28.86 -1.47 -36.77
C GLN A 271 -28.12 -2.69 -36.22
N ILE A 272 -28.80 -3.44 -35.36
CA ILE A 272 -28.28 -4.74 -34.90
C ILE A 272 -28.46 -5.75 -36.01
N ARG A 273 -27.37 -6.37 -36.41
CA ARG A 273 -27.35 -7.49 -37.35
C ARG A 273 -26.91 -8.75 -36.63
N PHE A 274 -27.34 -9.90 -37.15
CA PHE A 274 -27.02 -11.18 -36.56
C PHE A 274 -26.97 -12.31 -37.59
N ALA A 275 -26.16 -13.33 -37.29
CA ALA A 275 -25.98 -14.51 -38.12
C ALA A 275 -25.83 -15.75 -37.23
N SER A 276 -26.47 -16.85 -37.62
CA SER A 276 -26.29 -18.16 -36.98
C SER A 276 -24.98 -18.78 -37.47
N LEU A 277 -24.18 -19.31 -36.57
CA LEU A 277 -22.90 -19.92 -36.85
C LEU A 277 -23.07 -21.43 -36.93
N SER A 278 -23.29 -21.94 -38.14
CA SER A 278 -23.24 -23.37 -38.41
C SER A 278 -21.80 -23.81 -38.72
N PRO A 279 -21.43 -25.08 -38.57
CA PRO A 279 -20.06 -25.55 -38.86
C PRO A 279 -19.58 -25.30 -40.29
N SER A 280 -20.50 -25.22 -41.26
CA SER A 280 -20.19 -24.88 -42.66
C SER A 280 -20.17 -23.36 -42.93
N LEU A 281 -20.54 -22.54 -41.94
CA LEU A 281 -20.67 -21.08 -42.03
C LEU A 281 -21.57 -20.61 -43.19
N VAL A 282 -22.58 -21.43 -43.54
CA VAL A 282 -23.56 -21.13 -44.58
C VAL A 282 -24.77 -20.44 -43.97
N GLY A 283 -24.85 -19.12 -44.13
CA GLY A 283 -25.98 -18.31 -43.65
C GLY A 283 -25.87 -16.85 -44.08
N GLN A 284 -27.00 -16.22 -44.38
CA GLN A 284 -27.04 -14.79 -44.69
C GLN A 284 -27.32 -13.97 -43.42
N PRO A 285 -26.55 -12.89 -43.16
CA PRO A 285 -26.85 -11.93 -42.12
C PRO A 285 -28.30 -11.45 -42.16
N LYS A 286 -28.95 -11.42 -40.99
CA LYS A 286 -30.26 -10.81 -40.80
C LYS A 286 -30.10 -9.50 -40.04
N ALA A 287 -31.00 -8.56 -40.27
CA ALA A 287 -31.09 -7.33 -39.49
C ALA A 287 -32.29 -7.40 -38.55
N LEU A 288 -32.12 -6.95 -37.31
CA LEU A 288 -33.21 -6.74 -36.38
C LEU A 288 -34.02 -5.53 -36.86
N LYS A 289 -35.28 -5.77 -37.25
CA LYS A 289 -36.18 -4.68 -37.67
C LYS A 289 -36.57 -3.86 -36.45
N GLY A 290 -36.48 -2.54 -36.55
CA GLY A 290 -36.94 -1.64 -35.49
C GLY A 290 -36.02 -0.45 -35.28
N ALA A 291 -35.82 -0.11 -34.00
CA ALA A 291 -35.14 1.10 -33.56
C ALA A 291 -33.65 1.16 -33.94
N THR A 292 -33.09 2.36 -33.86
CA THR A 292 -31.66 2.61 -33.99
C THR A 292 -30.96 2.46 -32.65
N PHE A 293 -29.79 1.84 -32.66
CA PHE A 293 -28.97 1.54 -31.48
C PHE A 293 -27.65 2.30 -31.52
N LYS A 294 -27.15 2.65 -30.34
CA LYS A 294 -25.90 3.36 -30.12
C LYS A 294 -24.73 2.41 -29.85
N SER A 295 -24.96 1.37 -29.06
CA SER A 295 -23.91 0.41 -28.66
C SER A 295 -24.48 -0.93 -28.22
N LEU A 296 -23.64 -1.97 -28.28
CA LEU A 296 -23.87 -3.28 -27.63
C LEU A 296 -23.15 -3.32 -26.29
N ILE A 297 -23.68 -4.11 -25.34
CA ILE A 297 -23.14 -4.28 -24.00
C ILE A 297 -23.10 -5.77 -23.67
N ASP A 298 -21.90 -6.29 -23.43
CA ASP A 298 -21.70 -7.62 -22.83
C ASP A 298 -21.93 -7.54 -21.32
N ILE A 299 -22.89 -8.32 -20.84
CA ILE A 299 -23.28 -8.43 -19.43
C ILE A 299 -22.85 -9.76 -18.81
N SER A 300 -21.92 -10.48 -19.43
CA SER A 300 -21.42 -11.79 -18.95
C SER A 300 -22.50 -12.88 -18.92
N LEU A 301 -23.51 -12.77 -19.79
CA LEU A 301 -24.55 -13.79 -20.03
C LEU A 301 -24.64 -14.21 -21.50
N THR A 302 -23.59 -13.92 -22.27
CA THR A 302 -23.47 -14.31 -23.68
C THR A 302 -23.55 -15.83 -23.86
N ASN A 303 -23.11 -16.62 -22.86
CA ASN A 303 -23.24 -18.08 -22.83
C ASN A 303 -24.65 -18.61 -22.52
N HIS A 304 -25.59 -17.73 -22.17
CA HIS A 304 -27.02 -18.02 -22.02
C HIS A 304 -27.87 -17.30 -23.08
N GLY A 305 -27.22 -16.78 -24.13
CA GLY A 305 -27.86 -16.09 -25.24
C GLY A 305 -28.37 -14.68 -24.91
N HIS A 306 -27.99 -14.10 -23.76
CA HIS A 306 -28.46 -12.80 -23.31
C HIS A 306 -27.41 -11.70 -23.52
N PHE A 307 -27.88 -10.52 -23.93
CA PHE A 307 -27.06 -9.31 -24.04
C PHE A 307 -27.91 -8.05 -23.89
N LEU A 308 -27.26 -6.89 -23.84
CA LEU A 308 -27.93 -5.59 -23.80
C LEU A 308 -27.52 -4.74 -25.01
N ALA A 309 -28.45 -3.91 -25.47
CA ALA A 309 -28.17 -2.88 -26.47
C ALA A 309 -28.74 -1.55 -26.02
N LEU A 310 -27.95 -0.48 -26.15
CA LEU A 310 -28.40 0.88 -25.85
C LEU A 310 -29.05 1.49 -27.09
N ARG A 311 -30.33 1.85 -27.00
CA ARG A 311 -31.07 2.50 -28.07
C ARG A 311 -30.64 3.97 -28.20
N SER A 312 -30.80 4.57 -29.38
CA SER A 312 -30.35 5.95 -29.64
C SER A 312 -31.05 7.01 -28.76
N ASP A 313 -32.25 6.72 -28.26
CA ASP A 313 -32.97 7.57 -27.29
C ASP A 313 -32.52 7.35 -25.83
N GLY A 314 -31.57 6.45 -25.60
CA GLY A 314 -31.01 6.15 -24.29
C GLY A 314 -31.69 5.03 -23.53
N ALA A 315 -32.69 4.33 -24.09
CA ALA A 315 -33.27 3.15 -23.44
C ALA A 315 -32.35 1.92 -23.53
N GLY A 316 -32.21 1.17 -22.43
CA GLY A 316 -31.45 -0.08 -22.40
C GLY A 316 -32.35 -1.27 -22.75
N MET A 317 -31.99 -2.01 -23.79
CA MET A 317 -32.79 -3.10 -24.34
C MET A 317 -32.20 -4.45 -23.96
N ALA A 318 -32.86 -5.18 -23.08
CA ALA A 318 -32.47 -6.55 -22.73
C ALA A 318 -32.96 -7.52 -23.81
N LEU A 319 -32.02 -8.13 -24.53
CA LEU A 319 -32.28 -8.95 -25.70
C LEU A 319 -31.82 -10.39 -25.45
N LYS A 320 -32.48 -11.33 -26.10
CA LYS A 320 -32.11 -12.75 -26.06
C LYS A 320 -32.15 -13.36 -27.46
N ALA A 321 -31.19 -14.23 -27.78
CA ALA A 321 -31.32 -15.14 -28.92
C ALA A 321 -32.58 -16.00 -28.76
N ASP A 322 -33.49 -15.92 -29.73
CA ASP A 322 -34.77 -16.63 -29.74
C ASP A 322 -34.65 -17.95 -30.49
N ARG A 323 -34.83 -19.04 -29.74
CA ARG A 323 -34.76 -20.44 -30.17
C ARG A 323 -35.78 -20.76 -31.28
N ASN A 324 -36.98 -20.17 -31.20
CA ASN A 324 -38.08 -20.54 -32.12
C ASN A 324 -38.03 -19.78 -33.45
N SER A 325 -37.61 -18.52 -33.42
CA SER A 325 -37.56 -17.67 -34.62
C SER A 325 -36.18 -17.64 -35.31
N LYS A 326 -35.17 -18.34 -34.76
CA LYS A 326 -33.77 -18.25 -35.17
C LYS A 326 -33.34 -16.78 -35.34
N GLY A 327 -33.64 -16.02 -34.30
CA GLY A 327 -33.67 -14.55 -34.30
C GLY A 327 -33.21 -13.96 -32.98
N ILE A 328 -33.50 -12.67 -32.79
CA ILE A 328 -33.28 -11.96 -31.53
C ILE A 328 -34.64 -11.43 -31.06
N SER A 329 -34.94 -11.64 -29.79
CA SER A 329 -36.18 -11.22 -29.15
C SER A 329 -35.92 -10.20 -28.04
N LEU A 330 -36.80 -9.20 -27.93
CA LEU A 330 -36.80 -8.23 -26.84
C LEU A 330 -37.45 -8.85 -25.61
N MET A 331 -36.72 -8.86 -24.49
CA MET A 331 -37.19 -9.40 -23.22
C MET A 331 -37.69 -8.30 -22.30
N TRP A 332 -36.97 -7.18 -22.22
CA TRP A 332 -37.30 -6.08 -21.32
C TRP A 332 -36.72 -4.74 -21.80
N GLU A 333 -37.41 -3.66 -21.44
CA GLU A 333 -37.00 -2.27 -21.70
C GLU A 333 -36.67 -1.56 -20.38
N PHE A 334 -35.43 -1.09 -20.26
CA PHE A 334 -34.99 -0.20 -19.21
C PHE A 334 -35.04 1.25 -19.71
N GLU A 335 -36.13 1.94 -19.41
CA GLU A 335 -36.29 3.37 -19.72
C GLU A 335 -35.24 4.24 -19.01
N ASP A 336 -34.93 5.41 -19.55
CA ASP A 336 -34.02 6.42 -18.97
C ASP A 336 -32.62 5.87 -18.59
N SER A 337 -31.99 5.10 -19.47
CA SER A 337 -30.71 4.43 -19.17
C SER A 337 -29.45 5.21 -19.53
N ALA A 338 -29.59 6.19 -20.43
CA ALA A 338 -28.53 7.12 -20.77
C ALA A 338 -28.38 8.22 -19.71
N THR A 339 -27.20 8.86 -19.70
CA THR A 339 -26.95 10.05 -18.91
C THR A 339 -27.99 11.13 -19.21
N ALA A 340 -28.66 11.61 -18.17
CA ALA A 340 -29.64 12.68 -18.22
C ALA A 340 -29.52 13.55 -16.96
N ASP A 341 -30.15 14.73 -16.95
CA ASP A 341 -30.12 15.63 -15.78
C ASP A 341 -30.59 14.94 -14.48
N ARG A 342 -31.42 13.89 -14.62
CA ARG A 342 -31.98 13.13 -13.48
C ARG A 342 -31.16 11.91 -13.09
N TYR A 343 -30.42 11.29 -14.00
CA TYR A 343 -29.75 10.00 -13.78
C TYR A 343 -28.36 9.93 -14.40
N SER A 344 -27.44 9.24 -13.72
CA SER A 344 -26.18 8.85 -14.34
C SER A 344 -26.38 7.80 -15.43
N GLU A 345 -25.36 7.59 -16.25
CA GLU A 345 -25.29 6.40 -17.11
C GLU A 345 -25.52 5.12 -16.30
N SER A 346 -26.29 4.21 -16.88
CA SER A 346 -26.64 2.93 -16.24
C SER A 346 -25.54 1.90 -16.44
N ILE A 347 -25.16 1.26 -15.33
CA ILE A 347 -24.22 0.15 -15.29
C ILE A 347 -25.00 -1.15 -15.33
N TYR A 348 -24.69 -2.01 -16.28
CA TYR A 348 -25.38 -3.27 -16.48
C TYR A 348 -24.49 -4.46 -16.13
N SER A 349 -25.10 -5.50 -15.57
CA SER A 349 -24.42 -6.77 -15.35
C SER A 349 -25.38 -7.93 -15.36
N GLY A 350 -24.84 -9.10 -15.64
CA GLY A 350 -25.55 -10.36 -15.57
C GLY A 350 -25.05 -11.18 -14.39
N GLY A 351 -25.94 -12.02 -13.89
CA GLY A 351 -25.67 -12.93 -12.79
C GLY A 351 -26.45 -14.23 -12.93
N LEU A 352 -26.00 -15.25 -12.22
CA LEU A 352 -26.60 -16.59 -12.23
C LEU A 352 -27.04 -16.97 -10.82
N ASP A 353 -28.19 -17.64 -10.68
CA ASP A 353 -28.58 -18.23 -9.40
C ASP A 353 -27.95 -19.62 -9.16
N LYS A 354 -28.30 -20.23 -8.02
CA LYS A 354 -27.84 -21.57 -7.64
C LYS A 354 -28.26 -22.68 -8.63
N ASP A 355 -29.28 -22.43 -9.44
CA ASP A 355 -29.85 -23.35 -10.41
C ASP A 355 -29.42 -22.94 -11.85
N ASN A 356 -28.39 -22.09 -11.97
CA ASN A 356 -27.81 -21.62 -13.22
C ASN A 356 -28.77 -20.79 -14.11
N LYS A 357 -29.77 -20.14 -13.50
CA LYS A 357 -30.71 -19.28 -14.24
C LYS A 357 -30.21 -17.83 -14.35
N PRO A 358 -30.38 -17.16 -15.50
CA PRO A 358 -29.86 -15.82 -15.74
C PRO A 358 -30.70 -14.71 -15.07
N TYR A 359 -30.03 -13.66 -14.61
CA TYR A 359 -30.60 -12.41 -14.10
C TYR A 359 -29.85 -11.23 -14.68
N ILE A 360 -30.55 -10.13 -14.96
CA ILE A 360 -29.96 -8.89 -15.49
C ILE A 360 -30.12 -7.78 -14.46
N GLY A 361 -29.01 -7.22 -14.03
CA GLY A 361 -28.91 -6.10 -13.10
C GLY A 361 -28.66 -4.79 -13.83
N ARG A 362 -29.25 -3.73 -13.32
CA ARG A 362 -28.99 -2.33 -13.72
C ARG A 362 -28.77 -1.52 -12.46
N VAL A 363 -27.64 -0.81 -12.36
CA VAL A 363 -27.30 0.09 -11.26
C VAL A 363 -27.04 1.49 -11.81
N PHE A 364 -27.60 2.52 -11.17
CA PHE A 364 -27.42 3.91 -11.58
C PHE A 364 -27.62 4.87 -10.40
N TRP A 365 -27.11 6.10 -10.55
CA TRP A 365 -27.30 7.17 -9.57
C TRP A 365 -28.48 8.06 -9.95
N SER A 366 -29.32 8.43 -8.98
CA SER A 366 -30.37 9.45 -9.15
C SER A 366 -29.89 10.80 -8.63
N HIS A 367 -29.74 11.78 -9.52
CA HIS A 367 -29.39 13.15 -9.15
C HIS A 367 -30.53 13.87 -8.40
N VAL A 368 -31.78 13.47 -8.65
CA VAL A 368 -32.96 14.02 -7.97
C VAL A 368 -33.07 13.52 -6.53
N LEU A 369 -32.93 12.21 -6.32
CA LEU A 369 -33.04 11.61 -5.00
C LEU A 369 -31.72 11.66 -4.21
N LYS A 370 -30.60 11.89 -4.89
CA LYS A 370 -29.23 11.78 -4.35
C LYS A 370 -28.97 10.41 -3.72
N THR A 371 -29.46 9.36 -4.37
CA THR A 371 -29.28 7.96 -3.95
C THR A 371 -28.95 7.07 -5.14
N ALA A 372 -28.30 5.94 -4.88
CA ALA A 372 -28.14 4.89 -5.88
C ALA A 372 -29.43 4.06 -6.01
N SER A 373 -29.66 3.53 -7.20
CA SER A 373 -30.82 2.72 -7.56
C SER A 373 -30.36 1.46 -8.27
N ALA A 374 -31.04 0.34 -8.01
CA ALA A 374 -30.78 -0.93 -8.67
C ALA A 374 -32.09 -1.58 -9.13
N HIS A 375 -32.09 -2.09 -10.36
CA HIS A 375 -33.14 -2.94 -10.91
C HIS A 375 -32.58 -4.33 -11.18
N VAL A 376 -33.33 -5.37 -10.81
CA VAL A 376 -32.98 -6.77 -11.11
C VAL A 376 -34.13 -7.38 -11.90
N TYR A 377 -33.84 -7.75 -13.14
CA TYR A 377 -34.76 -8.43 -14.04
C TYR A 377 -34.46 -9.94 -14.07
N ALA A 378 -35.47 -10.76 -13.80
CA ALA A 378 -35.41 -12.21 -13.89
C ALA A 378 -36.28 -12.69 -15.06
N PRO A 379 -35.70 -13.10 -16.20
CA PRO A 379 -36.45 -13.51 -17.39
C PRO A 379 -37.37 -14.73 -17.16
N HIS A 380 -36.97 -15.65 -16.27
CA HIS A 380 -37.71 -16.88 -15.96
C HIS A 380 -38.84 -16.69 -14.92
N ALA A 381 -38.86 -15.57 -14.20
CA ALA A 381 -39.86 -15.32 -13.17
C ALA A 381 -41.26 -15.09 -13.77
N ALA A 382 -42.28 -15.10 -12.90
CA ALA A 382 -43.68 -14.88 -13.26
C ALA A 382 -44.15 -15.84 -14.39
N ASN A 383 -43.83 -17.14 -14.27
CA ASN A 383 -44.12 -18.16 -15.28
C ASN A 383 -43.52 -17.85 -16.66
N GLY A 384 -42.28 -17.34 -16.70
CA GLY A 384 -41.57 -17.05 -17.95
C GLY A 384 -42.02 -15.77 -18.67
N LYS A 385 -42.86 -14.95 -18.03
CA LYS A 385 -43.20 -13.60 -18.54
C LYS A 385 -42.12 -12.55 -18.20
N GLY A 386 -41.19 -12.90 -17.31
CA GLY A 386 -40.20 -11.98 -16.78
C GLY A 386 -40.77 -11.08 -15.68
N MET A 387 -39.92 -10.72 -14.72
CA MET A 387 -40.28 -9.78 -13.66
C MET A 387 -39.07 -8.91 -13.31
N VAL A 388 -39.30 -7.62 -13.08
CA VAL A 388 -38.29 -6.68 -12.59
C VAL A 388 -38.59 -6.28 -11.16
N ARG A 389 -37.55 -6.16 -10.34
CA ARG A 389 -37.63 -5.57 -9.00
C ARG A 389 -36.66 -4.40 -8.91
N GLY A 390 -37.18 -3.20 -8.65
CA GLY A 390 -36.39 -2.00 -8.41
C GLY A 390 -36.34 -1.61 -6.94
N TYR A 391 -35.22 -1.06 -6.50
CA TYR A 391 -35.04 -0.49 -5.17
C TYR A 391 -33.93 0.58 -5.17
N THR A 392 -33.97 1.47 -4.17
CA THR A 392 -32.93 2.47 -3.91
C THR A 392 -32.08 2.04 -2.71
N PHE A 393 -30.82 2.45 -2.67
CA PHE A 393 -29.93 2.19 -1.54
C PHE A 393 -29.04 3.40 -1.22
N PRO A 394 -28.70 3.62 0.07
CA PRO A 394 -28.01 4.82 0.54
C PRO A 394 -26.49 4.75 0.28
N PHE A 395 -26.08 4.80 -0.99
CA PHE A 395 -24.66 4.86 -1.36
C PHE A 395 -24.08 6.25 -1.11
N ASP A 396 -22.98 6.34 -0.35
CA ASP A 396 -22.28 7.59 -0.06
C ASP A 396 -21.21 7.87 -1.11
N SER A 397 -21.57 8.68 -2.11
CA SER A 397 -20.65 9.06 -3.18
C SER A 397 -19.56 10.05 -2.75
N ALA A 398 -19.76 10.77 -1.64
CA ALA A 398 -18.75 11.69 -1.13
C ALA A 398 -17.59 10.93 -0.47
N LYS A 399 -17.90 9.81 0.17
CA LYS A 399 -16.90 8.93 0.79
C LYS A 399 -16.25 7.96 -0.20
N HIS A 400 -17.05 7.35 -1.08
CA HIS A 400 -16.58 6.24 -1.94
C HIS A 400 -16.47 6.61 -3.42
N GLY A 401 -16.66 7.88 -3.80
CA GLY A 401 -16.67 8.33 -5.19
C GLY A 401 -17.86 7.78 -5.97
N ILE A 402 -17.71 7.61 -7.28
CA ILE A 402 -18.81 7.15 -8.14
C ILE A 402 -18.72 5.65 -8.41
N ILE A 403 -19.86 4.99 -8.59
CA ILE A 403 -19.93 3.57 -8.99
C ILE A 403 -19.43 3.48 -10.43
N LYS A 404 -18.47 2.58 -10.69
CA LYS A 404 -17.88 2.36 -12.03
C LYS A 404 -18.19 0.98 -12.60
N HIS A 405 -18.39 -0.01 -11.74
CA HIS A 405 -18.70 -1.38 -12.14
C HIS A 405 -19.62 -2.04 -11.10
N ALA A 406 -20.43 -2.99 -11.55
CA ALA A 406 -21.31 -3.78 -10.69
C ALA A 406 -21.34 -5.24 -11.18
N ALA A 407 -21.07 -6.21 -10.31
CA ALA A 407 -21.33 -7.63 -10.58
C ALA A 407 -22.60 -8.08 -9.86
N LEU A 408 -23.39 -8.97 -10.46
CA LEU A 408 -24.67 -9.46 -9.92
C LEU A 408 -24.60 -10.94 -9.54
N ASP A 409 -25.18 -11.28 -8.39
CA ASP A 409 -25.64 -12.62 -8.07
C ASP A 409 -27.14 -12.58 -7.73
N GLY A 410 -27.92 -13.36 -8.46
CA GLY A 410 -29.37 -13.38 -8.38
C GLY A 410 -29.89 -14.57 -7.58
N ALA A 411 -31.06 -14.41 -6.97
CA ALA A 411 -31.82 -15.52 -6.41
C ALA A 411 -33.32 -15.25 -6.48
N SER A 412 -34.10 -16.31 -6.73
CA SER A 412 -35.56 -16.27 -6.68
C SER A 412 -36.10 -17.31 -5.68
N PRO A 413 -36.25 -16.95 -4.38
CA PRO A 413 -36.77 -17.88 -3.37
C PRO A 413 -38.20 -18.33 -3.63
N SER A 414 -38.99 -17.53 -4.36
CA SER A 414 -40.35 -17.84 -4.79
C SER A 414 -40.64 -17.11 -6.11
N GLU A 415 -41.64 -17.57 -6.88
CA GLU A 415 -41.99 -17.05 -8.22
C GLU A 415 -42.13 -15.52 -8.34
N HIS A 416 -42.45 -14.84 -7.24
CA HIS A 416 -42.70 -13.39 -7.20
C HIS A 416 -41.71 -12.64 -6.30
N VAL A 417 -40.60 -13.27 -5.90
CA VAL A 417 -39.57 -12.63 -5.05
C VAL A 417 -38.23 -12.76 -5.72
N ILE A 418 -37.67 -11.62 -6.16
CA ILE A 418 -36.30 -11.53 -6.67
C ILE A 418 -35.41 -10.91 -5.60
N ILE A 419 -34.26 -11.51 -5.37
CA ILE A 419 -33.17 -11.01 -4.53
C ILE A 419 -31.95 -10.81 -5.42
N GLY A 420 -31.34 -9.64 -5.35
CA GLY A 420 -30.07 -9.35 -6.01
C GLY A 420 -29.01 -8.97 -4.99
N ARG A 421 -27.82 -9.54 -5.14
CA ARG A 421 -26.60 -9.12 -4.45
C ARG A 421 -25.69 -8.47 -5.48
N PHE A 422 -25.27 -7.24 -5.22
CA PHE A 422 -24.37 -6.50 -6.09
C PHE A 422 -23.02 -6.31 -5.44
N VAL A 423 -21.94 -6.67 -6.13
CA VAL A 423 -20.60 -6.19 -5.79
C VAL A 423 -20.34 -4.95 -6.63
N LEU A 424 -20.16 -3.82 -5.97
CA LEU A 424 -19.86 -2.55 -6.60
C LEU A 424 -18.37 -2.27 -6.51
N THR A 425 -17.77 -1.82 -7.61
CA THR A 425 -16.43 -1.23 -7.64
C THR A 425 -16.58 0.26 -7.93
N THR A 426 -15.94 1.10 -7.12
CA THR A 426 -16.05 2.56 -7.23
C THR A 426 -14.80 3.20 -7.85
N SER A 427 -14.90 4.48 -8.21
CA SER A 427 -13.77 5.26 -8.74
C SER A 427 -12.62 5.43 -7.75
N THR A 428 -12.90 5.30 -6.45
CA THR A 428 -11.90 5.37 -5.39
C THR A 428 -11.22 4.03 -5.12
N GLY A 429 -11.58 2.97 -5.86
CA GLY A 429 -11.10 1.62 -5.62
C GLY A 429 -11.78 0.91 -4.44
N ALA A 430 -12.88 1.44 -3.92
CA ALA A 430 -13.66 0.73 -2.91
C ALA A 430 -14.44 -0.43 -3.54
N VAL A 431 -14.53 -1.56 -2.83
CA VAL A 431 -15.32 -2.73 -3.21
C VAL A 431 -16.37 -2.97 -2.14
N GLN A 432 -17.64 -2.96 -2.53
CA GLN A 432 -18.77 -3.07 -1.60
C GLN A 432 -19.75 -4.14 -2.04
N LEU A 433 -20.18 -4.98 -1.10
CA LEU A 433 -21.30 -5.88 -1.35
C LEU A 433 -22.59 -5.29 -0.79
N TRP A 434 -23.58 -5.12 -1.66
CA TRP A 434 -24.91 -4.66 -1.32
C TRP A 434 -25.93 -5.78 -1.54
N GLN A 435 -26.80 -5.98 -0.56
CA GLN A 435 -27.98 -6.80 -0.70
C GLN A 435 -29.20 -5.94 -0.42
N HIS A 436 -29.99 -5.68 -1.45
CA HIS A 436 -31.07 -4.68 -1.43
C HIS A 436 -30.55 -3.30 -0.97
N ASP A 437 -31.07 -2.77 0.13
CA ASP A 437 -30.75 -1.48 0.73
C ASP A 437 -29.65 -1.57 1.81
N ARG A 438 -29.10 -2.76 2.05
CA ARG A 438 -28.12 -3.01 3.13
C ARG A 438 -26.75 -3.38 2.57
N MET A 439 -25.76 -2.55 2.90
CA MET A 439 -24.35 -2.87 2.72
C MET A 439 -23.97 -4.02 3.67
N GLN A 440 -23.45 -5.11 3.13
CA GLN A 440 -22.97 -6.27 3.88
C GLN A 440 -21.55 -6.04 4.39
N TRP A 441 -20.68 -5.56 3.52
CA TRP A 441 -19.30 -5.20 3.84
C TRP A 441 -18.76 -4.18 2.82
N SER A 442 -17.70 -3.47 3.22
CA SER A 442 -16.95 -2.53 2.38
C SER A 442 -15.46 -2.76 2.58
N ARG A 443 -14.69 -2.73 1.48
CA ARG A 443 -13.24 -2.86 1.47
C ARG A 443 -12.63 -1.69 0.70
N GLU A 444 -11.69 -1.00 1.33
CA GLU A 444 -10.96 0.12 0.71
C GLU A 444 -9.69 -0.41 0.03
N GLU A 445 -9.84 -1.06 -1.13
CA GLU A 445 -8.71 -1.70 -1.84
C GLU A 445 -7.69 -0.69 -2.41
N ALA A 446 -8.02 0.61 -2.48
CA ALA A 446 -7.05 1.64 -2.83
C ALA A 446 -5.90 1.79 -1.81
N LEU A 447 -6.06 1.28 -0.59
CA LEU A 447 -4.97 1.20 0.40
C LEU A 447 -3.85 0.22 0.00
N ALA A 448 -4.04 -0.59 -1.03
CA ALA A 448 -2.97 -1.38 -1.66
C ALA A 448 -2.06 -0.54 -2.58
N GLU A 449 -2.46 0.69 -2.92
CA GLU A 449 -1.76 1.60 -3.84
C GLU A 449 -1.47 2.94 -3.18
N VAL A 450 -0.85 2.87 -2.00
CA VAL A 450 -0.36 4.03 -1.26
C VAL A 450 0.88 4.60 -1.96
N GLU A 451 0.83 5.90 -2.27
CA GLU A 451 1.95 6.63 -2.86
C GLU A 451 2.71 7.43 -1.79
N LEU A 452 1.97 8.06 -0.86
CA LEU A 452 2.54 8.90 0.19
C LEU A 452 1.95 8.53 1.55
N ALA A 453 2.79 8.54 2.58
CA ALA A 453 2.39 8.34 3.96
C ALA A 453 3.19 9.24 4.91
N GLU A 454 2.54 9.78 5.93
CA GLU A 454 3.18 10.62 6.96
C GLU A 454 2.57 10.34 8.34
N PHE A 455 3.40 10.32 9.39
CA PHE A 455 2.95 10.21 10.77
C PHE A 455 2.63 11.58 11.37
N ILE A 456 1.45 11.69 11.98
CA ILE A 456 0.93 12.89 12.62
C ILE A 456 0.77 12.64 14.12
N GLU A 457 1.30 13.53 14.94
CA GLU A 457 1.14 13.44 16.38
C GLU A 457 -0.30 13.73 16.81
N LEU A 458 -0.77 13.00 17.82
CA LEU A 458 -2.07 13.23 18.45
C LEU A 458 -1.94 14.20 19.65
N PRO A 459 -2.97 14.98 19.96
CA PRO A 459 -2.97 15.88 21.12
C PRO A 459 -3.00 15.08 22.42
N GLU A 460 -2.47 15.65 23.51
CA GLU A 460 -2.56 15.05 24.84
C GLU A 460 -4.01 15.08 25.37
N GLN A 461 -4.35 14.11 26.22
CA GLN A 461 -5.62 14.17 26.94
C GLN A 461 -5.53 15.34 27.92
N LYS A 462 -6.30 16.40 27.67
CA LYS A 462 -6.42 17.52 28.62
C LYS A 462 -7.15 17.02 29.88
N VAL A 463 -6.40 16.48 30.83
CA VAL A 463 -6.88 16.13 32.19
C VAL A 463 -6.74 17.33 33.12
N VAL A 464 -5.90 18.30 32.76
CA VAL A 464 -5.63 19.53 33.52
C VAL A 464 -5.75 20.73 32.58
N SER A 465 -6.42 21.80 33.01
CA SER A 465 -6.49 23.06 32.27
C SER A 465 -5.16 23.80 32.40
N THR A 466 -4.23 23.61 31.46
CA THR A 466 -3.00 24.41 31.37
C THR A 466 -3.32 25.76 30.71
N SER A 467 -2.94 26.88 31.35
CA SER A 467 -2.90 28.18 30.68
C SER A 467 -1.53 28.34 30.01
N ASP A 468 -1.50 28.71 28.73
CA ASP A 468 -0.27 28.91 27.95
C ASP A 468 0.35 30.31 28.19
N GLY A 469 0.35 30.79 29.43
CA GLY A 469 0.88 32.11 29.81
C GLY A 469 1.61 32.12 31.15
N GLU A 470 2.25 33.24 31.52
CA GLU A 470 2.79 33.45 32.86
C GLU A 470 1.65 33.41 33.89
N GLU A 471 1.43 32.23 34.46
CA GLU A 471 0.38 31.96 35.43
C GLU A 471 0.71 32.71 36.75
N SER A 472 -0.17 33.62 37.17
CA SER A 472 0.01 34.30 38.45
C SER A 472 -0.12 33.30 39.61
N PHE A 473 0.47 33.61 40.76
CA PHE A 473 0.41 32.73 41.93
C PHE A 473 -1.03 32.33 42.30
N PHE A 474 -1.99 33.26 42.19
CA PHE A 474 -3.39 33.00 42.52
C PHE A 474 -4.10 32.14 41.48
N GLU A 475 -3.81 32.32 40.19
CA GLU A 475 -4.32 31.45 39.12
C GLU A 475 -3.79 30.02 39.31
N ARG A 476 -2.51 29.86 39.65
CA ARG A 476 -1.91 28.56 39.94
C ARG A 476 -2.54 27.86 41.14
N VAL A 477 -2.78 28.58 42.24
CA VAL A 477 -3.43 28.00 43.43
C VAL A 477 -4.88 27.63 43.13
N SER A 478 -5.62 28.47 42.41
CA SER A 478 -6.99 28.20 41.98
C SER A 478 -7.07 26.96 41.07
N ARG A 479 -6.15 26.86 40.10
CA ARG A 479 -6.01 25.68 39.24
C ARG A 479 -5.68 24.43 40.06
N GLN A 480 -4.69 24.48 40.95
CA GLN A 480 -4.33 23.34 41.80
C GLN A 480 -5.49 22.87 42.69
N LEU A 481 -6.30 23.79 43.22
CA LEU A 481 -7.53 23.45 43.96
C LEU A 481 -8.59 22.81 43.05
N THR A 482 -8.67 23.23 41.79
CA THR A 482 -9.57 22.66 40.80
C THR A 482 -9.11 21.27 40.38
N ASP A 483 -7.81 21.09 40.10
CA ASP A 483 -7.16 19.81 39.80
C ASP A 483 -7.30 18.81 40.96
N ALA A 484 -7.27 19.31 42.20
CA ALA A 484 -7.44 18.49 43.41
C ALA A 484 -8.86 17.90 43.55
N LYS A 485 -9.87 18.40 42.81
CA LYS A 485 -11.22 17.81 42.80
C LYS A 485 -11.22 16.39 42.23
N ASP A 486 -10.33 16.09 41.29
CA ASP A 486 -10.20 14.77 40.67
C ASP A 486 -9.23 13.84 41.42
N PHE A 487 -8.59 14.34 42.48
CA PHE A 487 -7.64 13.58 43.29
C PHE A 487 -8.24 12.31 43.95
N PRO A 488 -9.49 12.31 44.47
CA PRO A 488 -10.10 11.09 45.00
C PRO A 488 -10.26 10.00 43.91
N SER A 489 -10.68 10.40 42.72
CA SER A 489 -10.82 9.53 41.53
C SER A 489 -9.47 8.95 41.13
N TYR A 490 -8.43 9.79 41.12
CA TYR A 490 -7.05 9.40 40.88
C TYR A 490 -6.55 8.40 41.93
N LEU A 491 -6.80 8.64 43.22
CA LEU A 491 -6.40 7.73 44.31
C LEU A 491 -7.03 6.35 44.19
N VAL A 492 -8.31 6.28 43.83
CA VAL A 492 -9.01 5.01 43.57
C VAL A 492 -8.40 4.31 42.36
N ALA A 493 -8.15 5.03 41.26
CA ALA A 493 -7.50 4.49 40.07
C ALA A 493 -6.07 4.01 40.37
N PHE A 494 -5.31 4.76 41.17
CA PHE A 494 -3.98 4.41 41.63
C PHE A 494 -4.00 3.15 42.50
N ALA A 495 -4.88 3.08 43.50
CA ALA A 495 -5.02 1.90 44.35
C ALA A 495 -5.41 0.66 43.54
N LYS A 496 -6.29 0.82 42.54
CA LYS A 496 -6.66 -0.25 41.61
C LYS A 496 -5.48 -0.67 40.73
N ARG A 497 -4.72 0.26 40.15
CA ARG A 497 -3.50 -0.02 39.36
C ARG A 497 -2.44 -0.72 40.21
N PHE A 498 -2.22 -0.23 41.43
CA PHE A 498 -1.29 -0.77 42.40
C PHE A 498 -1.67 -2.21 42.81
N ALA A 499 -2.94 -2.47 43.11
CA ALA A 499 -3.44 -3.79 43.48
C ALA A 499 -3.44 -4.80 42.32
N THR A 500 -3.68 -4.33 41.10
CA THR A 500 -3.74 -5.19 39.90
C THR A 500 -2.40 -5.33 39.17
N GLY A 501 -1.38 -4.55 39.55
CA GLY A 501 -0.08 -4.52 38.86
C GLY A 501 -0.14 -3.96 37.44
N SER A 502 -1.22 -3.27 37.07
CA SER A 502 -1.46 -2.74 35.72
C SER A 502 -0.71 -1.42 35.49
N TYR A 503 0.61 -1.52 35.36
CA TYR A 503 1.48 -0.41 34.97
C TYR A 503 1.67 -0.39 33.45
N VAL A 504 1.70 0.80 32.86
CA VAL A 504 2.00 0.97 31.43
C VAL A 504 3.49 0.69 31.23
N THR A 505 3.78 -0.26 30.34
CA THR A 505 5.11 -0.69 29.93
C THR A 505 5.33 -0.41 28.44
N ALA A 506 6.57 -0.57 27.97
CA ALA A 506 6.90 -0.46 26.55
C ALA A 506 6.20 -1.53 25.68
N SER A 507 5.61 -2.55 26.30
CA SER A 507 4.83 -3.62 25.65
C SER A 507 3.32 -3.39 25.76
N SER A 508 2.88 -2.33 26.45
CA SER A 508 1.45 -2.07 26.63
C SER A 508 0.79 -1.64 25.32
N PRO A 509 -0.46 -2.06 25.06
CA PRO A 509 -1.20 -1.54 23.92
C PRO A 509 -1.28 -0.01 24.04
N ALA A 510 -1.20 0.67 22.89
CA ALA A 510 -1.57 2.07 22.86
C ALA A 510 -3.04 2.17 23.31
N ALA A 511 -3.31 2.88 24.41
CA ALA A 511 -4.64 2.97 24.96
C ALA A 511 -5.59 3.65 23.96
N VAL A 512 -6.61 2.93 23.48
CA VAL A 512 -7.70 3.50 22.70
C VAL A 512 -8.73 4.03 23.69
N ALA A 513 -8.70 5.33 23.97
CA ALA A 513 -9.80 5.99 24.69
C ALA A 513 -11.04 6.06 23.77
N ASP A 514 -12.23 5.89 24.34
CA ASP A 514 -13.53 5.89 23.64
C ASP A 514 -13.64 7.01 22.59
N GLY A 515 -13.50 6.67 21.31
CA GLY A 515 -13.72 7.53 20.14
C GLY A 515 -12.78 8.74 19.96
N ALA A 516 -12.01 9.15 20.98
CA ALA A 516 -11.20 10.36 20.93
C ALA A 516 -9.80 10.09 20.34
N LEU A 517 -9.42 10.89 19.34
CA LEU A 517 -8.07 10.93 18.75
C LEU A 517 -7.09 11.65 19.69
N VAL A 518 -6.66 10.93 20.70
CA VAL A 518 -5.80 11.45 21.77
C VAL A 518 -4.59 10.55 21.91
N ARG A 519 -3.45 11.18 22.17
CA ARG A 519 -2.16 10.52 22.35
C ARG A 519 -2.12 9.75 23.66
N ASP A 520 -1.45 8.62 23.63
CA ASP A 520 -1.07 7.88 24.83
C ASP A 520 0.11 8.54 25.57
N ALA A 521 0.44 8.06 26.77
CA ALA A 521 1.49 8.62 27.61
C ALA A 521 2.89 8.58 26.97
N PHE A 522 3.14 7.61 26.08
CA PHE A 522 4.45 7.40 25.46
C PHE A 522 4.51 7.82 23.98
N GLY A 523 3.40 8.30 23.42
CA GLY A 523 3.31 8.73 22.02
C GLY A 523 3.48 7.60 21.02
N PHE A 524 3.05 6.39 21.39
CA PHE A 524 2.97 5.26 20.48
C PHE A 524 1.78 5.34 19.52
N ARG A 525 0.69 6.00 19.95
CA ARG A 525 -0.49 6.26 19.14
C ARG A 525 -0.30 7.56 18.36
N LYS A 526 -0.31 7.45 17.04
CA LYS A 526 -0.27 8.55 16.09
C LYS A 526 -1.38 8.36 15.06
N LEU A 527 -1.61 9.38 14.24
CA LEU A 527 -2.43 9.25 13.05
C LEU A 527 -1.52 9.13 11.83
N LEU A 528 -1.76 8.13 11.00
CA LEU A 528 -1.14 8.00 9.68
C LEU A 528 -2.01 8.72 8.65
N VAL A 529 -1.46 9.71 7.98
CA VAL A 529 -2.11 10.35 6.83
C VAL A 529 -1.53 9.75 5.56
N VAL A 530 -2.40 9.14 4.76
CA VAL A 530 -1.99 8.30 3.63
C VAL A 530 -2.74 8.72 2.37
N ALA A 531 -2.02 9.04 1.30
CA ALA A 531 -2.60 9.39 0.00
C ALA A 531 -2.38 8.26 -1.03
N THR A 532 -3.44 7.93 -1.75
CA THR A 532 -3.48 6.82 -2.70
C THR A 532 -3.50 7.32 -4.15
N ARG A 533 -3.08 6.46 -5.07
CA ARG A 533 -3.12 6.71 -6.52
C ARG A 533 -4.54 6.98 -7.05
N HIS A 534 -5.58 6.53 -6.35
CA HIS A 534 -6.98 6.68 -6.75
C HIS A 534 -7.65 7.97 -6.25
N GLY A 535 -6.86 8.97 -5.86
CA GLY A 535 -7.38 10.28 -5.47
C GLY A 535 -8.14 10.25 -4.14
N VAL A 536 -7.73 9.40 -3.20
CA VAL A 536 -8.28 9.38 -1.84
C VAL A 536 -7.16 9.53 -0.83
N ILE A 537 -7.42 10.35 0.19
CA ILE A 537 -6.59 10.50 1.37
C ILE A 537 -7.30 9.93 2.61
N TYR A 538 -6.56 9.18 3.42
CA TYR A 538 -7.06 8.50 4.61
C TYR A 538 -6.32 8.98 5.85
N GLY A 539 -7.05 9.11 6.96
CA GLY A 539 -6.50 9.15 8.30
C GLY A 539 -6.67 7.79 8.95
N ILE A 540 -5.55 7.13 9.28
CA ILE A 540 -5.52 5.77 9.85
C ILE A 540 -4.94 5.84 11.25
N ASP A 541 -5.61 5.24 12.24
CA ASP A 541 -5.05 5.11 13.58
C ASP A 541 -3.84 4.16 13.54
N SER A 542 -2.66 4.65 13.93
CA SER A 542 -1.42 3.87 13.83
C SER A 542 -1.40 2.67 14.79
N SER A 543 -2.25 2.64 15.81
CA SER A 543 -2.29 1.56 16.81
C SER A 543 -3.17 0.38 16.39
N THR A 544 -4.25 0.63 15.64
CA THR A 544 -5.24 -0.40 15.25
C THR A 544 -5.26 -0.65 13.74
N GLY A 545 -4.69 0.26 12.95
CA GLY A 545 -4.82 0.29 11.50
C GLY A 545 -6.22 0.68 11.00
N SER A 546 -7.16 1.04 11.87
CA SER A 546 -8.52 1.42 11.45
C SER A 546 -8.54 2.77 10.75
N VAL A 547 -9.28 2.86 9.64
CA VAL A 547 -9.56 4.15 8.98
C VAL A 547 -10.48 4.96 9.88
N VAL A 548 -10.00 6.13 10.32
CA VAL A 548 -10.74 7.06 11.17
C VAL A 548 -11.57 8.01 10.32
N TRP A 549 -10.98 8.51 9.23
CA TRP A 549 -11.65 9.34 8.24
C TRP A 549 -11.05 9.08 6.85
N SER A 550 -11.81 9.41 5.81
CA SER A 550 -11.38 9.33 4.41
C SER A 550 -11.98 10.49 3.63
N ARG A 551 -11.20 11.09 2.73
CA ARG A 551 -11.68 12.13 1.80
C ARG A 551 -11.30 11.81 0.38
N VAL A 552 -12.29 11.89 -0.51
CA VAL A 552 -12.08 11.88 -1.96
C VAL A 552 -11.57 13.25 -2.37
N LEU A 553 -10.48 13.30 -3.12
CA LEU A 553 -9.93 14.53 -3.68
C LEU A 553 -10.78 14.98 -4.87
N GLY A 554 -11.22 16.23 -4.83
CA GLY A 554 -12.00 16.85 -5.88
C GLY A 554 -11.15 17.09 -7.13
N LEU A 555 -11.65 16.62 -8.28
CA LEU A 555 -11.03 16.89 -9.58
C LEU A 555 -11.41 18.28 -10.12
N GLY A 556 -12.37 18.97 -9.51
CA GLY A 556 -12.87 20.27 -9.98
C GLY A 556 -13.30 20.22 -11.45
N TRP A 557 -12.87 21.21 -12.24
CA TRP A 557 -13.15 21.28 -13.68
C TRP A 557 -12.59 20.08 -14.46
N ALA A 558 -11.49 19.48 -13.97
CA ALA A 558 -10.77 18.40 -14.63
C ALA A 558 -11.54 17.06 -14.62
N ALA A 559 -12.59 16.95 -13.81
CA ALA A 559 -13.49 15.79 -13.82
C ALA A 559 -14.16 15.59 -15.20
N SER A 560 -14.44 16.68 -15.92
CA SER A 560 -15.09 16.65 -17.23
C SER A 560 -14.20 16.09 -18.36
N VAL A 561 -12.88 16.05 -18.14
CA VAL A 561 -11.87 15.60 -19.11
C VAL A 561 -11.15 14.33 -18.66
N GLY A 562 -11.74 13.58 -17.72
CA GLY A 562 -11.24 12.28 -17.27
C GLY A 562 -9.97 12.32 -16.43
N ALA A 563 -9.65 13.47 -15.82
CA ALA A 563 -8.38 13.62 -15.12
C ALA A 563 -8.22 12.71 -13.90
N ARG A 564 -6.96 12.43 -13.55
CA ARG A 564 -6.56 11.69 -12.35
C ARG A 564 -5.52 12.45 -11.53
N HIS A 565 -5.54 12.24 -10.22
CA HIS A 565 -4.52 12.80 -9.33
C HIS A 565 -3.22 11.97 -9.38
N ILE A 566 -2.09 12.68 -9.35
CA ILE A 566 -0.75 12.16 -9.13
C ILE A 566 -0.23 12.82 -7.85
N PRO A 567 -0.28 12.13 -6.69
CA PRO A 567 0.27 12.66 -5.45
C PRO A 567 1.78 12.87 -5.57
N LEU A 568 2.28 14.06 -5.19
CA LEU A 568 3.70 14.40 -5.27
C LEU A 568 4.36 14.47 -3.90
N LYS A 569 3.73 15.17 -2.94
CA LYS A 569 4.31 15.38 -1.61
C LYS A 569 3.26 15.72 -0.56
N VAL A 570 3.49 15.28 0.67
CA VAL A 570 2.76 15.71 1.87
C VAL A 570 3.73 16.47 2.78
N TYR A 571 3.29 17.61 3.30
CA TYR A 571 4.00 18.41 4.28
C TYR A 571 3.14 18.65 5.52
N LEU A 572 3.78 18.65 6.69
CA LEU A 572 3.16 19.00 7.97
C LEU A 572 3.37 20.49 8.26
N THR A 573 2.32 21.30 8.13
CA THR A 573 2.39 22.78 8.21
C THR A 573 2.09 23.32 9.60
N SER A 574 1.28 22.62 10.40
CA SER A 574 1.08 22.90 11.84
C SER A 574 1.25 21.62 12.64
N THR A 575 1.87 21.71 13.81
CA THR A 575 1.96 20.60 14.79
C THR A 575 1.42 21.01 16.15
N ILE A 576 1.12 20.03 17.01
CA ILE A 576 0.67 20.29 18.39
C ILE A 576 1.73 21.08 19.18
N SER A 577 3.01 20.87 18.88
CA SER A 577 4.11 21.66 19.44
C SER A 577 4.02 23.15 19.14
N ASP A 578 3.32 23.51 18.05
CA ASP A 578 3.12 24.90 17.63
C ASP A 578 1.90 25.53 18.32
N GLY A 579 1.20 24.77 19.19
CA GLY A 579 -0.03 25.21 19.87
C GLY A 579 -1.29 25.20 18.99
N ASP A 580 -1.20 24.65 17.78
CA ASP A 580 -2.29 24.59 16.79
C ASP A 580 -2.73 23.14 16.53
N VAL A 581 -3.90 22.97 15.92
CA VAL A 581 -4.35 21.67 15.43
C VAL A 581 -3.43 21.23 14.28
N PRO A 582 -3.01 19.95 14.24
CA PRO A 582 -2.18 19.45 13.15
C PRO A 582 -2.83 19.65 11.78
N LYS A 583 -2.10 20.32 10.88
CA LYS A 583 -2.53 20.60 9.50
C LYS A 583 -1.50 20.06 8.53
N VAL A 584 -1.99 19.46 7.45
CA VAL A 584 -1.16 18.90 6.39
C VAL A 584 -1.51 19.53 5.06
N VAL A 585 -0.50 19.68 4.22
CA VAL A 585 -0.63 20.10 2.83
C VAL A 585 -0.25 18.94 1.94
N LEU A 586 -1.20 18.49 1.11
CA LEU A 586 -0.97 17.51 0.05
C LEU A 586 -0.87 18.25 -1.30
N ILE A 587 0.25 18.06 -1.99
CA ILE A 587 0.48 18.57 -3.33
C ILE A 587 0.22 17.44 -4.32
N THR A 588 -0.66 17.69 -5.29
CA THR A 588 -0.98 16.75 -6.38
C THR A 588 -0.91 17.44 -7.74
N GLN A 589 -0.67 16.67 -8.79
CA GLN A 589 -0.94 17.10 -10.16
C GLN A 589 -2.21 16.41 -10.67
N ARG A 590 -3.09 17.12 -11.38
CA ARG A 590 -4.17 16.48 -12.14
C ARG A 590 -3.68 16.30 -13.56
N LEU A 591 -3.61 15.05 -14.02
CA LEU A 591 -3.30 14.70 -15.40
C LEU A 591 -4.61 14.35 -16.11
N ALA A 592 -5.03 15.19 -17.05
CA ALA A 592 -6.19 14.95 -17.90
C ALA A 592 -5.87 13.98 -19.04
N ASP A 593 -6.89 13.28 -19.56
CA ASP A 593 -6.72 12.30 -20.65
C ASP A 593 -6.20 12.94 -21.96
N ASN A 594 -6.43 14.25 -22.13
CA ASN A 594 -5.90 15.03 -23.25
C ASN A 594 -4.44 15.50 -23.05
N GLY A 595 -3.80 15.11 -21.93
CA GLY A 595 -2.42 15.46 -21.59
C GLY A 595 -2.23 16.81 -20.91
N LEU A 596 -3.30 17.57 -20.62
CA LEU A 596 -3.19 18.77 -19.80
C LEU A 596 -2.85 18.41 -18.36
N VAL A 597 -1.96 19.21 -17.76
CA VAL A 597 -1.55 19.06 -16.36
C VAL A 597 -1.69 20.38 -15.64
N ASP A 598 -2.21 20.31 -14.42
CA ASP A 598 -2.15 21.40 -13.45
C ASP A 598 -1.76 20.88 -12.07
N THR A 599 -1.34 21.78 -11.18
CA THR A 599 -0.92 21.46 -9.81
C THR A 599 -1.91 22.05 -8.83
N VAL A 600 -2.40 21.18 -7.95
CA VAL A 600 -3.44 21.46 -6.97
C VAL A 600 -2.94 21.13 -5.58
N LEU A 601 -3.26 22.01 -4.63
CA LEU A 601 -2.89 21.90 -3.23
C LEU A 601 -4.13 21.64 -2.38
N PHE A 602 -4.08 20.64 -1.50
CA PHE A 602 -5.13 20.36 -0.51
C PHE A 602 -4.61 20.67 0.89
N HIS A 603 -5.27 21.58 1.60
CA HIS A 603 -4.95 21.94 2.97
C HIS A 603 -5.95 21.28 3.94
N ILE A 604 -5.46 20.37 4.77
CA ILE A 604 -6.29 19.41 5.48
C ILE A 604 -5.99 19.48 6.98
N GLU A 605 -7.03 19.59 7.79
CA GLU A 605 -6.91 19.36 9.22
C GLU A 605 -6.74 17.86 9.47
N ALA A 606 -5.55 17.46 9.93
CA ALA A 606 -5.15 16.06 9.89
C ALA A 606 -6.01 15.16 10.79
N LEU A 607 -6.53 15.67 11.92
CA LEU A 607 -7.30 14.84 12.86
C LEU A 607 -8.70 14.52 12.35
N THR A 608 -9.30 15.41 11.57
CA THR A 608 -10.71 15.29 11.13
C THR A 608 -10.84 15.00 9.64
N GLY A 609 -9.78 15.23 8.86
CA GLY A 609 -9.84 15.18 7.39
C GLY A 609 -10.65 16.32 6.79
N GLN A 610 -10.99 17.35 7.56
CA GLN A 610 -11.73 18.49 7.06
C GLN A 610 -10.81 19.45 6.30
N ASP A 611 -11.43 20.25 5.43
CA ASP A 611 -10.73 21.35 4.77
C ASP A 611 -10.29 22.36 5.83
N ALA A 612 -8.99 22.58 5.95
CA ALA A 612 -8.43 23.49 6.95
C ALA A 612 -8.79 24.96 6.68
N GLU A 613 -9.23 25.30 5.46
CA GLU A 613 -9.74 26.63 5.11
C GLU A 613 -11.26 26.77 5.32
N GLY A 614 -11.97 25.66 5.60
CA GLY A 614 -13.41 25.65 5.82
C GLY A 614 -14.24 26.02 4.57
N LYS A 615 -13.67 25.91 3.37
CA LYS A 615 -14.33 26.26 2.10
C LYS A 615 -15.17 25.12 1.55
N THR A 616 -14.81 23.89 1.90
CA THR A 616 -15.47 22.68 1.41
C THR A 616 -16.49 22.13 2.40
N GLU A 617 -17.66 21.72 1.91
CA GLU A 617 -18.66 21.04 2.73
C GLU A 617 -18.17 19.66 3.21
N VAL A 618 -18.65 19.22 4.37
CA VAL A 618 -18.20 17.96 5.01
C VAL A 618 -18.56 16.72 4.18
N HIS A 619 -19.69 16.77 3.46
CA HIS A 619 -20.20 15.66 2.63
C HIS A 619 -19.98 15.86 1.13
N SER A 620 -18.92 16.58 0.76
CA SER A 620 -18.48 16.69 -0.63
C SER A 620 -17.03 16.20 -0.78
N PRO A 621 -16.61 15.87 -2.01
CA PRO A 621 -15.19 15.76 -2.34
C PRO A 621 -14.45 17.00 -1.82
N LEU A 622 -13.22 16.78 -1.34
CA LEU A 622 -12.36 17.84 -0.85
C LEU A 622 -11.91 18.70 -2.03
N GLU A 623 -12.29 19.98 -2.08
CA GLU A 623 -11.85 20.85 -3.17
C GLU A 623 -10.43 21.36 -2.91
N GLY A 624 -9.63 21.40 -3.97
CA GLY A 624 -8.24 21.82 -3.90
C GLY A 624 -8.03 23.25 -4.40
N ILE A 625 -6.91 23.84 -4.00
CA ILE A 625 -6.48 25.17 -4.43
C ILE A 625 -5.60 25.01 -5.67
N ASP A 626 -6.07 25.53 -6.79
CA ASP A 626 -5.31 25.59 -8.03
C ASP A 626 -4.15 26.59 -7.87
N ILE A 627 -2.92 26.07 -7.72
CA ILE A 627 -1.75 26.91 -7.41
C ILE A 627 -0.87 27.17 -8.65
N VAL A 628 -0.72 26.17 -9.53
CA VAL A 628 0.04 26.32 -10.77
C VAL A 628 -0.76 25.74 -11.94
N ASN A 629 -0.95 26.55 -12.99
CA ASN A 629 -1.52 26.13 -14.27
C ASN A 629 -0.46 25.38 -15.10
N GLY A 630 -0.03 24.22 -14.60
CA GLY A 630 1.04 23.43 -15.20
C GLY A 630 1.70 22.47 -14.21
N GLU A 631 2.78 21.86 -14.69
CA GLU A 631 3.65 21.02 -13.88
C GLU A 631 4.60 21.85 -13.00
N ILE A 632 4.93 21.30 -11.82
CA ILE A 632 5.99 21.79 -10.95
C ILE A 632 7.27 20.97 -11.13
N LEU A 633 8.41 21.60 -10.90
CA LEU A 633 9.73 20.95 -10.91
C LEU A 633 10.06 20.34 -9.54
N ASP A 634 9.78 21.06 -8.45
CA ASP A 634 9.99 20.58 -7.08
C ASP A 634 9.17 21.42 -6.08
N SER A 635 9.13 20.97 -4.83
CA SER A 635 8.52 21.69 -3.70
C SER A 635 9.37 21.56 -2.43
N PHE A 636 9.32 22.55 -1.56
CA PHE A 636 10.11 22.61 -0.33
C PHE A 636 9.28 23.15 0.83
N LEU A 637 9.54 22.65 2.05
CA LEU A 637 8.99 23.21 3.28
C LEU A 637 10.03 24.11 3.95
N LEU A 638 9.78 25.41 3.93
CA LEU A 638 10.61 26.41 4.60
C LEU A 638 10.18 26.54 6.06
N LYS A 639 11.15 26.51 6.98
CA LYS A 639 10.93 26.69 8.42
C LYS A 639 11.34 28.10 8.82
N GLY A 640 10.36 28.99 8.98
CA GLY A 640 10.53 30.32 9.57
C GLY A 640 9.76 30.44 10.89
N ASN A 641 9.25 31.64 11.20
CA ASN A 641 8.24 31.83 12.26
C ASN A 641 6.96 31.02 11.96
N GLN A 642 6.70 30.78 10.68
CA GLN A 642 5.61 29.97 10.15
C GLN A 642 6.22 28.94 9.19
N LYS A 643 5.58 27.77 9.03
CA LYS A 643 5.99 26.79 8.02
C LYS A 643 5.38 27.17 6.67
N ILE A 644 6.21 27.37 5.66
CA ILE A 644 5.79 27.86 4.33
C ILE A 644 6.09 26.77 3.29
N VAL A 645 5.10 26.40 2.49
CA VAL A 645 5.29 25.52 1.35
C VAL A 645 5.67 26.36 0.15
N MET A 646 6.83 26.10 -0.42
CA MET A 646 7.35 26.76 -1.62
C MET A 646 7.30 25.79 -2.80
N LEU A 647 6.64 26.16 -3.89
CA LEU A 647 6.58 25.39 -5.14
C LEU A 647 7.30 26.14 -6.26
N ILE A 648 7.94 25.39 -7.15
CA ILE A 648 8.65 25.96 -8.31
C ILE A 648 8.09 25.35 -9.58
N ASP A 649 7.62 26.20 -10.49
CA ASP A 649 7.09 25.75 -11.78
C ASP A 649 8.19 25.54 -12.84
N LYS A 650 7.79 25.02 -14.01
CA LYS A 650 8.69 24.83 -15.17
C LYS A 650 9.30 26.13 -15.72
N TYR A 651 8.77 27.29 -15.35
CA TYR A 651 9.29 28.62 -15.73
C TYR A 651 10.16 29.22 -14.63
N LEU A 652 10.51 28.44 -13.60
CA LEU A 652 11.29 28.85 -12.43
C LEU A 652 10.61 29.95 -11.61
N GLN A 653 9.27 30.09 -11.71
CA GLN A 653 8.51 30.98 -10.84
C GLN A 653 8.23 30.29 -9.51
N VAL A 654 8.30 31.07 -8.43
CA VAL A 654 8.07 30.61 -7.06
C VAL A 654 6.64 30.92 -6.66
N TYR A 655 5.98 29.92 -6.09
CA TYR A 655 4.63 30.00 -5.53
C TYR A 655 4.70 29.63 -4.05
N LEU A 656 3.98 30.37 -3.21
CA LEU A 656 3.98 30.18 -1.77
C LEU A 656 2.61 29.68 -1.31
N PHE A 657 2.60 28.87 -0.26
CA PHE A 657 1.41 28.55 0.49
C PHE A 657 1.69 28.52 2.00
N PRO A 658 0.94 29.28 2.82
CA PRO A 658 -0.01 30.32 2.40
C PRO A 658 0.73 31.49 1.71
N ASP A 659 0.08 32.18 0.77
CA ASP A 659 0.63 33.36 0.10
C ASP A 659 0.09 34.63 0.77
N THR A 660 0.86 35.15 1.72
CA THR A 660 0.57 36.36 2.52
C THR A 660 1.77 37.30 2.56
N ASP A 661 1.54 38.58 2.84
CA ASP A 661 2.63 39.57 2.98
C ASP A 661 3.70 39.16 4.01
N GLU A 662 3.29 38.48 5.09
CA GLU A 662 4.21 37.95 6.12
C GLU A 662 5.10 36.83 5.58
N THR A 663 4.52 35.90 4.82
CA THR A 663 5.26 34.80 4.19
C THR A 663 6.18 35.28 3.08
N GLN A 664 5.78 36.31 2.31
CA GLN A 664 6.64 36.92 1.31
C GLN A 664 7.83 37.64 1.95
N THR A 665 7.59 38.40 3.03
CA THR A 665 8.66 39.04 3.81
C THR A 665 9.62 38.00 4.41
N SER A 666 9.07 36.89 4.92
CA SER A 666 9.86 35.77 5.45
C SER A 666 10.71 35.11 4.37
N LEU A 667 10.16 34.89 3.17
CA LEU A 667 10.92 34.39 2.02
C LEU A 667 12.05 35.36 1.67
N GLN A 668 11.78 36.65 1.55
CA GLN A 668 12.79 37.66 1.21
C GLN A 668 13.98 37.64 2.18
N ALA A 669 13.72 37.47 3.48
CA ALA A 669 14.77 37.33 4.50
C ALA A 669 15.59 36.03 4.35
N LEU A 670 14.98 34.95 3.84
CA LEU A 670 15.62 33.65 3.63
C LEU A 670 16.34 33.55 2.28
N THR A 671 15.94 34.32 1.27
CA THR A 671 16.45 34.28 -0.11
C THR A 671 17.98 34.18 -0.21
N PRO A 672 18.79 34.98 0.52
CA PRO A 672 20.26 34.93 0.40
C PRO A 672 20.88 33.60 0.86
N LYS A 673 20.17 32.84 1.71
CA LYS A 673 20.64 31.58 2.30
C LYS A 673 20.00 30.36 1.65
N LEU A 674 19.02 30.55 0.78
CA LEU A 674 18.24 29.48 0.19
C LEU A 674 18.91 28.99 -1.09
N HIS A 675 19.45 27.78 -1.02
CA HIS A 675 20.02 27.07 -2.16
C HIS A 675 19.31 25.74 -2.33
N PHE A 676 18.97 25.40 -3.56
CA PHE A 676 18.36 24.11 -3.86
C PHE A 676 18.75 23.63 -5.26
N PRO A 677 18.95 22.32 -5.45
CA PRO A 677 19.14 21.77 -6.77
C PRO A 677 17.78 21.50 -7.44
N LEU A 678 17.70 21.76 -8.74
CA LEU A 678 16.61 21.32 -9.61
C LEU A 678 17.17 20.43 -10.71
N LEU A 679 16.34 19.50 -11.17
CA LEU A 679 16.69 18.60 -12.26
C LEU A 679 16.44 19.24 -13.63
N ALA A 680 17.36 18.96 -14.56
CA ALA A 680 17.19 19.23 -15.99
C ALA A 680 17.65 18.01 -16.79
N ALA A 681 17.33 17.95 -18.08
CA ALA A 681 17.72 16.82 -18.93
C ALA A 681 19.25 16.62 -18.92
N GLY A 682 19.70 15.50 -18.33
CA GLY A 682 21.12 15.13 -18.21
C GLY A 682 21.96 16.05 -17.30
N ARG A 683 21.33 16.90 -16.48
CA ARG A 683 22.05 17.88 -15.64
C ARG A 683 21.33 18.10 -14.31
N VAL A 684 22.11 18.40 -13.28
CA VAL A 684 21.61 18.95 -12.02
C VAL A 684 22.04 20.40 -11.95
N LEU A 685 21.09 21.30 -11.72
CA LEU A 685 21.33 22.74 -11.68
C LEU A 685 21.06 23.25 -10.26
N GLY A 686 22.05 23.89 -9.65
CA GLY A 686 21.85 24.66 -8.44
C GLY A 686 21.11 25.95 -8.73
N HIS A 687 20.21 26.31 -7.84
CA HIS A 687 19.40 27.52 -7.95
C HIS A 687 19.41 28.34 -6.65
N GLN A 688 19.24 29.64 -6.83
CA GLN A 688 18.90 30.62 -5.81
C GLN A 688 17.67 31.41 -6.27
N ILE A 689 17.03 32.12 -5.34
CA ILE A 689 15.90 32.99 -5.65
C ILE A 689 16.39 34.43 -5.85
N GLN A 690 15.81 35.15 -6.81
CA GLN A 690 16.09 36.57 -6.97
C GLN A 690 15.65 37.37 -5.72
N PRO A 691 16.41 38.38 -5.26
CA PRO A 691 16.06 39.14 -4.06
C PRO A 691 14.75 39.92 -4.16
N GLU A 692 14.38 40.31 -5.38
CA GLU A 692 13.16 41.06 -5.69
C GLU A 692 12.25 40.25 -6.61
N PRO A 693 10.92 40.42 -6.52
CA PRO A 693 9.99 39.83 -7.48
C PRO A 693 10.22 40.34 -8.90
N SER A 694 9.96 39.48 -9.88
CA SER A 694 9.95 39.86 -11.29
C SER A 694 8.74 40.74 -11.64
N PHE A 695 8.64 41.21 -12.89
CA PHE A 695 7.51 42.02 -13.37
C PHE A 695 6.14 41.34 -13.24
N THR A 696 6.11 40.02 -13.08
CA THR A 696 4.88 39.24 -12.85
C THR A 696 4.40 39.30 -11.40
N GLY A 697 5.14 39.99 -10.52
CA GLY A 697 4.89 40.02 -9.07
C GLY A 697 5.41 38.79 -8.33
N LYS A 698 5.96 37.79 -9.03
CA LYS A 698 6.49 36.56 -8.43
C LYS A 698 8.00 36.56 -8.37
N TYR A 699 8.54 35.95 -7.33
CA TYR A 699 9.96 35.61 -7.25
C TYR A 699 10.31 34.57 -8.32
N THR A 700 11.50 34.68 -8.87
CA THR A 700 12.02 33.74 -9.87
C THR A 700 13.35 33.15 -9.43
N ALA A 701 13.54 31.86 -9.65
CA ALA A 701 14.79 31.19 -9.41
C ALA A 701 15.77 31.39 -10.59
N PHE A 702 17.05 31.51 -10.29
CA PHE A 702 18.14 31.59 -11.28
C PHE A 702 19.22 30.56 -10.95
N SER A 703 19.89 30.03 -11.97
CA SER A 703 20.91 28.99 -11.77
C SER A 703 22.24 29.59 -11.30
N THR A 704 22.87 28.92 -10.32
CA THR A 704 24.16 29.31 -9.72
C THR A 704 25.30 28.36 -10.07
N TRP A 705 25.01 27.08 -10.27
CA TRP A 705 26.00 26.06 -10.63
C TRP A 705 25.34 24.96 -11.45
N THR A 706 26.15 24.21 -12.21
CA THR A 706 25.69 23.05 -12.98
C THR A 706 26.61 21.86 -12.76
N THR A 707 26.02 20.70 -12.50
CA THR A 707 26.70 19.40 -12.52
C THR A 707 26.16 18.62 -13.70
N VAL A 708 27.03 18.36 -14.67
CA VAL A 708 26.68 17.63 -15.89
C VAL A 708 26.84 16.14 -15.63
N LEU A 709 25.78 15.37 -15.85
CA LEU A 709 25.87 13.91 -15.84
C LEU A 709 26.41 13.42 -17.19
N PRO A 710 27.06 12.25 -17.25
CA PRO A 710 27.47 11.65 -18.52
C PRO A 710 26.28 11.51 -19.48
N ARG A 711 26.53 11.60 -20.80
CA ARG A 711 25.47 11.74 -21.83
C ARG A 711 24.44 10.59 -21.85
N ASP A 712 24.85 9.41 -21.40
CA ASP A 712 24.03 8.20 -21.40
C ASP A 712 23.33 7.95 -20.05
N GLU A 713 23.44 8.90 -19.11
CA GLU A 713 22.83 8.83 -17.79
C GLU A 713 21.53 9.64 -17.68
N SER A 714 20.55 9.03 -17.04
CA SER A 714 19.27 9.65 -16.70
C SER A 714 18.96 9.46 -15.23
N ILE A 715 18.49 10.50 -14.55
CA ILE A 715 18.13 10.42 -13.13
C ILE A 715 16.84 9.61 -12.99
N VAL A 716 16.86 8.63 -12.08
CA VAL A 716 15.73 7.74 -11.78
C VAL A 716 15.08 8.10 -10.44
N GLN A 717 15.90 8.42 -9.43
CA GLN A 717 15.41 8.69 -8.08
C GLN A 717 16.27 9.74 -7.37
N ILE A 718 15.63 10.53 -6.50
CA ILE A 718 16.28 11.45 -5.57
C ILE A 718 16.06 10.94 -4.14
N PHE A 719 17.10 10.96 -3.31
CA PHE A 719 16.99 10.72 -1.87
C PHE A 719 17.67 11.86 -1.10
N ARG A 720 17.13 12.20 0.07
CA ARG A 720 17.59 13.35 0.88
C ARG A 720 17.68 12.94 2.33
N ARG A 721 18.61 13.56 3.07
CA ARG A 721 18.61 13.46 4.52
C ARG A 721 17.33 14.11 5.08
N PRO A 722 16.66 13.53 6.09
CA PRO A 722 15.53 14.18 6.72
C PRO A 722 15.93 15.56 7.30
N ALA A 723 15.19 16.62 6.93
CA ALA A 723 15.56 18.00 7.26
C ALA A 723 15.47 18.34 8.77
N SER A 724 14.76 17.52 9.56
CA SER A 724 14.51 17.72 10.99
C SER A 724 15.27 16.75 11.89
N GLU A 725 16.22 15.98 11.34
CA GLU A 725 16.84 14.89 12.07
C GLU A 725 17.73 15.39 13.22
N PRO A 726 17.44 15.03 14.48
CA PRO A 726 18.31 15.36 15.59
C PRO A 726 19.58 14.49 15.56
N VAL A 727 20.74 15.11 15.78
CA VAL A 727 22.04 14.42 15.84
C VAL A 727 22.62 14.61 17.23
N ALA A 728 22.59 13.57 18.06
CA ALA A 728 23.04 13.66 19.46
C ALA A 728 24.55 13.85 19.61
N SER A 729 25.35 13.26 18.72
CA SER A 729 26.82 13.37 18.74
C SER A 729 27.38 13.83 17.40
N LEU A 730 28.20 14.89 17.45
CA LEU A 730 28.91 15.47 16.31
C LEU A 730 30.16 14.69 15.90
N GLY A 731 30.60 13.72 16.69
CA GLY A 731 31.80 12.95 16.41
C GLY A 731 31.79 11.56 17.06
N LYS A 732 32.70 10.72 16.62
CA LYS A 732 32.92 9.37 17.14
C LYS A 732 34.29 9.31 17.79
N VAL A 733 34.33 8.99 19.08
CA VAL A 733 35.59 8.85 19.83
C VAL A 733 36.16 7.46 19.56
N LEU A 734 37.44 7.41 19.17
CA LEU A 734 38.20 6.19 18.91
C LEU A 734 38.84 5.64 20.19
N GLY A 735 39.33 4.40 20.15
CA GLY A 735 39.97 3.76 21.32
C GLY A 735 41.20 4.52 21.83
N ASP A 736 41.89 5.27 20.97
CA ASP A 736 43.02 6.12 21.33
C ASP A 736 42.61 7.53 21.85
N ARG A 737 41.30 7.76 22.07
CA ARG A 737 40.68 9.03 22.47
C ARG A 737 40.72 10.14 21.42
N SER A 738 41.20 9.86 20.21
CA SER A 738 41.01 10.78 19.09
C SER A 738 39.55 10.77 18.62
N THR A 739 39.12 11.81 17.90
CA THR A 739 37.73 11.96 17.47
C THR A 739 37.62 12.08 15.95
N LEU A 740 36.78 11.27 15.33
CA LEU A 740 36.33 11.47 13.96
C LEU A 740 35.07 12.35 13.98
N TYR A 741 35.13 13.56 13.43
CA TYR A 741 33.97 14.44 13.35
C TYR A 741 33.07 14.02 12.19
N LYS A 742 31.75 13.88 12.43
CA LYS A 742 30.79 13.45 11.41
C LYS A 742 30.62 14.54 10.36
N TYR A 743 30.58 14.16 9.08
CA TYR A 743 30.23 15.10 8.01
C TYR A 743 28.71 15.27 7.95
N LEU A 744 28.22 16.46 8.33
CA LEU A 744 26.80 16.73 8.60
C LEU A 744 26.22 17.89 7.75
N ASN A 745 26.77 18.14 6.56
CA ASN A 745 26.27 19.17 5.65
C ASN A 745 24.75 18.97 5.35
N PRO A 746 23.89 19.96 5.66
CA PRO A 746 22.44 19.85 5.45
C PRO A 746 22.01 19.94 4.00
N ASN A 747 22.88 20.39 3.10
CA ASN A 747 22.56 20.59 1.69
C ASN A 747 22.83 19.35 0.82
N LEU A 748 23.17 18.20 1.43
CA LEU A 748 23.45 16.98 0.68
C LEU A 748 22.19 16.39 0.05
N VAL A 749 22.28 16.11 -1.24
CA VAL A 749 21.22 15.46 -2.01
C VAL A 749 21.81 14.27 -2.76
N GLY A 750 21.11 13.15 -2.67
CA GLY A 750 21.45 11.91 -3.35
C GLY A 750 20.68 11.75 -4.65
N TYR A 751 21.38 11.28 -5.69
CA TYR A 751 20.79 10.95 -6.99
C TYR A 751 21.15 9.52 -7.38
N ILE A 752 20.14 8.78 -7.85
CA ILE A 752 20.32 7.49 -8.51
C ILE A 752 20.10 7.71 -10.00
N THR A 753 21.05 7.29 -10.82
CA THR A 753 21.01 7.41 -12.28
C THR A 753 21.01 6.03 -12.93
N SER A 754 20.36 5.92 -14.08
CA SER A 754 20.44 4.77 -14.97
C SER A 754 21.32 5.12 -16.15
N ILE A 755 22.36 4.34 -16.38
CA ILE A 755 23.22 4.38 -17.56
C ILE A 755 22.56 3.47 -18.60
N ARG A 756 22.14 4.00 -19.75
CA ARG A 756 21.46 3.22 -20.81
C ARG A 756 22.42 2.83 -21.92
N GLY A 757 22.35 1.57 -22.36
CA GLY A 757 23.07 1.08 -23.53
C GLY A 757 22.31 1.33 -24.85
N SER A 758 22.88 0.85 -25.97
CA SER A 758 22.31 1.01 -27.33
C SER A 758 20.88 0.47 -27.49
N ASN A 759 20.47 -0.47 -26.64
CA ASN A 759 19.17 -1.14 -26.70
C ASN A 759 18.15 -0.52 -25.71
N ASN A 760 18.39 0.70 -25.20
CA ASN A 760 17.59 1.37 -24.15
C ASN A 760 17.48 0.63 -22.79
N MET A 761 18.13 -0.51 -22.63
CA MET A 761 18.25 -1.21 -21.35
C MET A 761 19.32 -0.56 -20.47
N ALA A 762 19.10 -0.53 -19.16
CA ALA A 762 20.10 -0.06 -18.22
C ALA A 762 21.28 -1.04 -18.20
N THR A 763 22.51 -0.56 -18.45
CA THR A 763 23.75 -1.35 -18.37
C THR A 763 24.44 -1.20 -17.02
N ALA A 764 24.19 -0.09 -16.32
CA ALA A 764 24.68 0.19 -14.98
C ALA A 764 23.81 1.25 -14.28
N CYS A 765 24.02 1.40 -12.98
CA CYS A 765 23.44 2.44 -12.14
C CYS A 765 24.54 3.38 -11.64
N GLY A 766 24.30 4.68 -11.65
CA GLY A 766 25.13 5.65 -10.92
C GLY A 766 24.47 6.01 -9.58
N LEU A 767 25.28 6.22 -8.56
CA LEU A 767 24.87 6.74 -7.25
C LEU A 767 25.73 7.96 -6.94
N TYR A 768 25.12 9.12 -6.79
CA TYR A 768 25.80 10.38 -6.50
C TYR A 768 25.29 10.97 -5.19
N VAL A 769 26.20 11.40 -4.31
CA VAL A 769 25.87 12.31 -3.21
C VAL A 769 26.53 13.64 -3.52
N VAL A 770 25.70 14.66 -3.71
CA VAL A 770 26.12 15.98 -4.17
C VAL A 770 25.77 17.02 -3.12
N ASP A 771 26.66 17.98 -2.91
CA ASP A 771 26.35 19.20 -2.18
C ASP A 771 25.43 20.08 -3.04
N GLY A 772 24.13 20.08 -2.73
CA GLY A 772 23.08 20.81 -3.44
C GLY A 772 23.24 22.33 -3.42
N ALA A 773 24.16 22.88 -2.62
CA ALA A 773 24.42 24.31 -2.61
C ALA A 773 25.57 24.74 -3.53
N LYS A 774 26.55 23.86 -3.84
CA LYS A 774 27.70 24.17 -4.73
C LYS A 774 27.94 23.21 -5.90
N GLY A 775 27.25 22.08 -5.96
CA GLY A 775 27.37 21.08 -7.02
C GLY A 775 28.55 20.11 -6.87
N ALA A 776 29.29 20.16 -5.75
CA ALA A 776 30.41 19.25 -5.53
C ALA A 776 29.93 17.83 -5.25
N ILE A 777 30.50 16.86 -5.98
CA ILE A 777 30.24 15.44 -5.76
C ILE A 777 31.07 14.98 -4.56
N ILE A 778 30.41 14.57 -3.48
CA ILE A 778 31.03 14.10 -2.24
C ILE A 778 31.28 12.59 -2.30
N TYR A 779 30.33 11.83 -2.85
CA TYR A 779 30.44 10.39 -3.04
C TYR A 779 29.87 10.00 -4.40
N HIS A 780 30.52 9.06 -5.07
CA HIS A 780 30.10 8.53 -6.36
C HIS A 780 30.42 7.04 -6.46
N ALA A 781 29.44 6.25 -6.88
CA ALA A 781 29.61 4.83 -7.20
C ALA A 781 28.91 4.48 -8.51
N VAL A 782 29.54 3.59 -9.28
CA VAL A 782 28.94 2.97 -10.47
C VAL A 782 28.72 1.50 -10.17
N LEU A 783 27.48 1.05 -10.29
CA LEU A 783 27.02 -0.26 -9.84
C LEU A 783 26.43 -1.04 -11.03
N PRO A 784 26.52 -2.38 -11.03
CA PRO A 784 25.92 -3.18 -12.09
C PRO A 784 24.39 -3.03 -12.08
N SER A 785 23.78 -3.10 -13.28
CA SER A 785 22.34 -3.27 -13.41
C SER A 785 21.99 -4.75 -13.54
N ALA A 786 20.77 -5.10 -13.15
CA ALA A 786 20.24 -6.46 -13.28
C ALA A 786 19.02 -6.43 -14.20
N ALA A 787 18.91 -7.41 -15.10
CA ALA A 787 17.76 -7.54 -16.01
C ALA A 787 17.42 -6.26 -16.81
N GLY A 788 18.43 -5.46 -17.15
CA GLY A 788 18.24 -4.21 -17.91
C GLY A 788 17.55 -3.08 -17.15
N LYS A 789 17.45 -3.17 -15.82
CA LYS A 789 16.83 -2.14 -14.97
C LYS A 789 17.80 -1.70 -13.88
N CYS A 790 17.74 -0.41 -13.53
CA CYS A 790 18.46 0.12 -12.39
C CYS A 790 17.64 -0.07 -11.12
N ASP A 791 17.90 -1.16 -10.39
CA ASP A 791 17.18 -1.55 -9.17
C ASP A 791 18.01 -1.27 -7.90
N LEU A 792 18.36 -0.01 -7.70
CA LEU A 792 19.16 0.48 -6.56
C LEU A 792 18.25 1.13 -5.52
N LYS A 793 18.44 0.78 -4.25
CA LYS A 793 17.77 1.45 -3.11
C LYS A 793 18.84 2.11 -2.24
N ALA A 794 18.60 3.34 -1.80
CA ALA A 794 19.54 4.09 -0.98
C ALA A 794 18.82 4.88 0.12
N GLU A 795 19.39 4.89 1.32
CA GLU A 795 18.91 5.64 2.48
C GLU A 795 20.06 6.44 3.09
N PHE A 796 19.78 7.67 3.51
CA PHE A 796 20.80 8.57 4.04
C PHE A 796 20.34 9.32 5.30
N THR A 797 21.05 9.08 6.40
CA THR A 797 20.75 9.59 7.75
C THR A 797 22.04 10.10 8.37
N GLU A 798 22.01 11.21 9.11
CA GLU A 798 23.22 11.83 9.69
C GLU A 798 24.40 11.98 8.69
N ASN A 799 25.39 11.09 8.82
CA ASN A 799 26.63 10.94 8.05
C ASN A 799 26.77 9.52 7.44
N TRP A 800 25.69 8.74 7.45
CA TRP A 800 25.66 7.32 7.14
C TRP A 800 24.72 7.06 5.96
N LEU A 801 25.32 6.65 4.84
CA LEU A 801 24.65 6.24 3.61
C LEU A 801 24.66 4.71 3.55
N VAL A 802 23.50 4.13 3.28
CA VAL A 802 23.37 2.69 3.01
C VAL A 802 22.66 2.51 1.69
N TYR A 803 23.16 1.59 0.86
CA TYR A 803 22.49 1.26 -0.39
C TYR A 803 22.60 -0.22 -0.73
N THR A 804 21.64 -0.72 -1.51
CA THR A 804 21.59 -2.13 -1.91
C THR A 804 21.42 -2.29 -3.41
N TYR A 805 22.15 -3.23 -4.01
CA TYR A 805 22.04 -3.58 -5.43
C TYR A 805 22.21 -5.08 -5.63
N TYR A 806 21.84 -5.58 -6.81
CA TYR A 806 22.11 -6.97 -7.19
C TYR A 806 23.36 -7.06 -8.06
N ASP A 807 24.30 -7.90 -7.65
CA ASP A 807 25.50 -8.20 -8.44
C ASP A 807 25.27 -9.48 -9.25
N GLY A 808 25.11 -9.32 -10.56
CA GLY A 808 24.82 -10.41 -11.50
C GLY A 808 26.05 -11.06 -12.14
N ASP A 809 27.21 -10.42 -12.01
CA ASP A 809 28.42 -10.79 -12.73
C ASP A 809 29.40 -11.57 -11.85
N ILE A 810 30.06 -12.55 -12.44
CA ILE A 810 31.19 -13.27 -11.82
C ILE A 810 32.43 -12.80 -12.56
N SER A 811 32.98 -11.65 -12.16
CA SER A 811 34.12 -11.05 -12.87
C SER A 811 35.47 -11.70 -12.50
N SER A 812 35.54 -12.44 -11.39
CA SER A 812 36.75 -13.11 -10.91
C SER A 812 36.46 -14.40 -10.11
N SER A 813 37.44 -15.31 -10.03
CA SER A 813 37.33 -16.53 -9.24
C SER A 813 37.24 -16.21 -7.75
N GLY A 814 36.04 -16.29 -7.18
CA GLY A 814 35.74 -16.00 -5.78
C GLY A 814 34.58 -15.02 -5.55
N GLN A 815 34.04 -14.40 -6.61
CA GLN A 815 32.80 -13.63 -6.53
C GLN A 815 31.58 -14.51 -6.79
N ALA A 816 30.53 -14.35 -5.98
CA ALA A 816 29.25 -14.99 -6.16
C ALA A 816 28.19 -13.96 -6.54
N LYS A 817 27.26 -14.37 -7.41
CA LYS A 817 26.05 -13.59 -7.69
C LYS A 817 25.25 -13.41 -6.41
N GLY A 818 24.66 -12.24 -6.21
CA GLY A 818 23.81 -12.02 -5.05
C GLY A 818 23.56 -10.56 -4.74
N HIS A 819 22.68 -10.34 -3.76
CA HIS A 819 22.37 -9.01 -3.27
C HIS A 819 23.50 -8.48 -2.40
N ARG A 820 23.91 -7.24 -2.67
CA ARG A 820 24.96 -6.53 -1.95
C ARG A 820 24.32 -5.38 -1.19
N LEU A 821 24.76 -5.20 0.05
CA LEU A 821 24.46 -4.03 0.86
C LEU A 821 25.77 -3.30 1.14
N ILE A 822 25.85 -2.03 0.77
CA ILE A 822 27.02 -1.19 1.02
C ILE A 822 26.68 -0.19 2.12
N SER A 823 27.58 -0.07 3.08
CA SER A 823 27.49 0.89 4.17
C SER A 823 28.64 1.89 4.04
N VAL A 824 28.32 3.18 4.07
CA VAL A 824 29.27 4.27 3.86
C VAL A 824 29.10 5.29 4.99
N GLU A 825 30.18 5.58 5.72
CA GLU A 825 30.23 6.65 6.71
C GLU A 825 31.16 7.77 6.26
N MET A 826 30.68 9.01 6.36
CA MET A 826 31.39 10.22 5.94
C MET A 826 31.83 11.03 7.18
N TYR A 827 33.10 11.42 7.22
CA TYR A 827 33.70 12.20 8.31
C TYR A 827 34.39 13.45 7.78
N GLU A 828 34.48 14.49 8.59
CA GLU A 828 35.09 15.77 8.23
C GLU A 828 36.61 15.66 8.05
N GLY A 829 37.14 16.48 7.14
CA GLY A 829 38.58 16.71 7.05
C GLY A 829 39.34 15.49 6.52
N LYS A 830 40.64 15.46 6.83
CA LYS A 830 41.58 14.44 6.31
C LYS A 830 41.85 13.29 7.29
N GLY A 831 41.15 13.23 8.42
CA GLY A 831 41.31 12.16 9.40
C GLY A 831 40.86 12.54 10.81
N THR A 832 41.51 11.96 11.81
CA THR A 832 41.19 12.16 13.23
C THR A 832 41.50 13.57 13.70
N ASN A 833 40.66 14.11 14.59
CA ASN A 833 40.77 15.43 15.21
C ASN A 833 40.76 16.62 14.23
N ASP A 834 40.29 16.44 12.99
CA ASP A 834 40.15 17.51 12.00
C ASP A 834 38.67 17.93 11.85
N LYS A 835 38.32 19.11 12.37
CA LYS A 835 36.94 19.64 12.35
C LYS A 835 36.82 20.76 11.32
N THR A 836 36.05 20.53 10.25
CA THR A 836 35.75 21.51 9.20
C THR A 836 34.42 22.26 9.44
N ARG A 837 33.64 21.84 10.44
CA ARG A 837 32.34 22.40 10.83
C ARG A 837 31.31 22.32 9.69
N SER A 838 31.23 21.18 9.01
CA SER A 838 30.40 20.96 7.82
C SER A 838 28.92 21.31 7.99
N SER A 839 28.37 21.28 9.21
CA SER A 839 27.00 21.67 9.53
C SER A 839 26.75 23.18 9.54
N GLU A 840 27.78 23.98 9.81
CA GLU A 840 27.72 25.45 9.98
C GLU A 840 28.53 26.19 8.91
N SER A 841 29.37 25.47 8.17
CA SER A 841 30.32 26.04 7.22
C SER A 841 29.58 26.70 6.07
N SER A 842 30.06 27.87 5.68
CA SER A 842 29.60 28.52 4.47
C SER A 842 29.87 27.62 3.26
N VAL A 843 28.90 27.58 2.33
CA VAL A 843 28.98 26.86 1.06
C VAL A 843 30.23 27.26 0.26
N TYR A 844 30.74 28.48 0.48
CA TYR A 844 31.92 29.04 -0.19
C TYR A 844 33.26 28.68 0.47
N HIS A 845 33.27 27.94 1.58
CA HIS A 845 34.51 27.57 2.26
C HIS A 845 35.18 26.39 1.56
N ASN A 846 36.43 26.54 1.08
CA ASN A 846 37.13 25.50 0.29
C ASN A 846 37.26 24.14 1.00
N ARG A 847 37.39 24.13 2.33
CA ARG A 847 37.50 22.90 3.13
C ARG A 847 36.17 22.17 3.34
N SER A 848 35.03 22.74 2.94
CA SER A 848 33.70 22.14 3.13
C SER A 848 33.47 20.87 2.29
N ALA A 849 34.34 20.58 1.31
CA ALA A 849 34.34 19.35 0.52
C ALA A 849 35.41 18.33 0.98
N GLU A 850 36.23 18.65 1.99
CA GLU A 850 37.19 17.69 2.55
C GLU A 850 36.44 16.67 3.41
N VAL A 851 36.29 15.45 2.89
CA VAL A 851 35.58 14.33 3.54
C VAL A 851 36.47 13.10 3.56
N THR A 852 36.55 12.44 4.71
CA THR A 852 37.11 11.10 4.87
C THR A 852 35.98 10.08 4.82
N ILE A 853 36.06 9.10 3.92
CA ILE A 853 34.98 8.13 3.67
C ILE A 853 35.45 6.74 4.07
N PHE A 854 34.64 6.05 4.88
CA PHE A 854 34.78 4.62 5.16
C PHE A 854 33.64 3.88 4.49
N GLU A 855 33.95 2.89 3.67
CA GLU A 855 32.95 2.07 2.98
C GLU A 855 33.22 0.58 3.19
N GLN A 856 32.15 -0.21 3.26
CA GLN A 856 32.23 -1.66 3.37
C GLN A 856 31.03 -2.32 2.71
N SER A 857 31.29 -3.41 1.99
CA SER A 857 30.26 -4.25 1.36
C SER A 857 29.84 -5.41 2.25
N TYR A 858 28.58 -5.81 2.15
CA TYR A 858 27.98 -6.97 2.81
C TYR A 858 27.14 -7.76 1.79
N ILE A 859 26.95 -9.04 2.05
CA ILE A 859 26.14 -9.96 1.24
C ILE A 859 24.81 -10.19 1.95
N LEU A 860 23.73 -9.98 1.22
CA LEU A 860 22.36 -10.29 1.64
C LEU A 860 21.88 -11.58 0.96
N PRO A 861 21.18 -12.46 1.70
CA PRO A 861 20.64 -13.71 1.15
C PRO A 861 19.33 -13.55 0.36
N TYR A 862 18.76 -12.34 0.31
CA TYR A 862 17.47 -12.04 -0.33
C TYR A 862 17.47 -10.65 -0.97
N ALA A 863 16.50 -10.41 -1.85
CA ALA A 863 16.28 -9.09 -2.44
C ALA A 863 15.61 -8.14 -1.45
N VAL A 864 15.90 -6.85 -1.59
CA VAL A 864 15.30 -5.77 -0.81
C VAL A 864 14.32 -5.01 -1.70
N SER A 865 13.06 -4.93 -1.27
CA SER A 865 12.01 -4.20 -1.98
C SER A 865 11.95 -2.74 -1.53
N ALA A 866 12.02 -2.51 -0.21
CA ALA A 866 12.05 -1.21 0.42
C ALA A 866 12.90 -1.24 1.68
N MET A 867 13.45 -0.09 2.09
CA MET A 867 14.20 0.03 3.34
C MET A 867 14.04 1.43 3.91
N SER A 868 14.28 1.56 5.21
CA SER A 868 14.26 2.84 5.92
C SER A 868 15.12 2.75 7.17
N ILE A 869 15.40 3.88 7.82
CA ILE A 869 16.21 3.92 9.04
C ILE A 869 15.34 4.41 10.20
N THR A 870 15.50 3.79 11.37
CA THR A 870 14.77 4.20 12.59
C THR A 870 15.09 5.63 13.00
N SER A 871 14.08 6.36 13.46
CA SER A 871 14.20 7.73 13.93
C SER A 871 13.71 7.84 15.38
N THR A 872 14.47 8.54 16.21
CA THR A 872 14.16 8.77 17.64
C THR A 872 14.20 10.26 17.96
N LYS A 873 13.56 10.65 19.06
CA LYS A 873 13.25 12.05 19.40
C LYS A 873 14.49 12.96 19.48
N TYR A 874 15.60 12.44 19.95
CA TYR A 874 16.86 13.15 20.18
C TYR A 874 18.04 12.54 19.40
N GLY A 875 17.84 11.42 18.70
CA GLY A 875 18.89 10.74 17.93
C GLY A 875 20.01 10.15 18.80
N ILE A 876 19.71 9.80 20.04
CA ILE A 876 20.63 9.20 21.02
C ILE A 876 20.68 7.68 20.85
N ALA A 877 19.51 7.04 20.67
CA ALA A 877 19.44 5.60 20.45
C ALA A 877 20.20 5.21 19.16
N THR A 878 20.74 3.99 19.13
CA THR A 878 21.37 3.45 17.93
C THR A 878 20.36 3.42 16.78
N LYS A 879 20.82 3.69 15.57
CA LYS A 879 19.98 3.55 14.38
C LYS A 879 19.98 2.11 13.90
N ASP A 880 18.82 1.60 13.53
CA ASP A 880 18.66 0.32 12.86
C ASP A 880 18.16 0.57 11.43
N LEU A 881 18.66 -0.23 10.48
CA LEU A 881 18.16 -0.31 9.12
C LEU A 881 17.00 -1.32 9.11
N ILE A 882 15.81 -0.84 8.75
CA ILE A 882 14.62 -1.65 8.54
C ILE A 882 14.56 -2.04 7.07
N VAL A 883 14.43 -3.34 6.80
CA VAL A 883 14.47 -3.91 5.44
C VAL A 883 13.20 -4.72 5.21
N ALA A 884 12.47 -4.38 4.15
CA ALA A 884 11.46 -5.26 3.57
C ALA A 884 12.11 -6.14 2.51
N ASN A 885 12.00 -7.46 2.66
CA ASN A 885 12.64 -8.42 1.78
C ASN A 885 11.67 -9.14 0.84
N SER A 886 12.21 -9.81 -0.18
CA SER A 886 11.43 -10.61 -1.14
C SER A 886 10.76 -11.86 -0.56
N LYS A 887 11.03 -12.22 0.71
CA LYS A 887 10.30 -13.29 1.43
C LYS A 887 9.02 -12.77 2.09
N GLY A 888 8.70 -11.50 1.91
CA GLY A 888 7.56 -10.83 2.56
C GLY A 888 7.76 -10.63 4.06
N GLN A 889 9.02 -10.45 4.49
CA GLN A 889 9.37 -10.19 5.88
C GLN A 889 9.90 -8.77 6.05
N ILE A 890 9.65 -8.18 7.22
CA ILE A 890 10.31 -6.96 7.68
C ILE A 890 11.38 -7.35 8.69
N GLN A 891 12.63 -6.98 8.44
CA GLN A 891 13.77 -7.31 9.29
C GLN A 891 14.50 -6.05 9.78
N SER A 892 15.09 -6.11 10.98
CA SER A 892 15.90 -5.03 11.56
C SER A 892 17.39 -5.37 11.62
N PHE A 893 18.24 -4.50 11.08
CA PHE A 893 19.70 -4.58 11.12
C PHE A 893 20.30 -3.42 11.91
N SER A 894 20.95 -3.72 13.03
CA SER A 894 21.62 -2.68 13.81
C SER A 894 22.79 -2.06 13.05
N ARG A 895 22.91 -0.72 13.11
CA ARG A 895 24.06 0.03 12.56
C ARG A 895 25.41 -0.52 13.03
N ARG A 896 25.48 -1.16 14.21
CA ARG A 896 26.72 -1.78 14.70
C ARG A 896 27.19 -2.97 13.84
N LEU A 897 26.25 -3.73 13.26
CA LEU A 897 26.58 -4.78 12.29
C LEU A 897 27.02 -4.19 10.95
N LEU A 898 26.53 -2.99 10.63
CA LEU A 898 26.78 -2.33 9.37
C LEU A 898 27.91 -1.28 9.45
N ASP A 899 28.67 -1.21 10.55
CA ASP A 899 29.77 -0.23 10.70
C ASP A 899 30.88 -0.55 9.68
N PRO A 900 31.22 0.36 8.74
CA PRO A 900 32.21 0.08 7.71
C PRO A 900 33.64 -0.05 8.25
N ARG A 901 33.89 0.33 9.52
CA ARG A 901 35.21 0.25 10.16
C ARG A 901 35.45 -1.09 10.85
N ARG A 902 34.56 -2.08 10.70
CA ARG A 902 34.75 -3.44 11.25
C ARG A 902 36.05 -4.05 10.72
N PRO A 903 36.97 -4.49 11.59
CA PRO A 903 38.27 -5.00 11.17
C PRO A 903 38.14 -6.35 10.45
N LYS A 904 38.88 -6.54 9.37
CA LYS A 904 38.96 -7.83 8.63
C LYS A 904 39.79 -8.87 9.40
N SER A 905 40.77 -8.41 10.18
CA SER A 905 41.59 -9.23 11.07
C SER A 905 40.95 -9.35 12.47
N LYS A 906 41.61 -10.12 13.34
CA LYS A 906 41.25 -10.18 14.77
C LYS A 906 41.24 -8.76 15.36
N VAL A 907 40.20 -8.48 16.16
CA VAL A 907 39.96 -7.18 16.80
C VAL A 907 41.11 -6.83 17.74
N THR A 908 41.67 -5.62 17.64
CA THR A 908 42.70 -5.10 18.56
C THR A 908 42.08 -4.56 19.86
N PRO A 909 42.85 -4.35 20.94
CA PRO A 909 42.32 -3.77 22.19
C PRO A 909 41.62 -2.41 22.00
N GLU A 910 42.18 -1.54 21.16
CA GLU A 910 41.62 -0.21 20.86
C GLU A 910 40.28 -0.33 20.11
N GLN A 911 40.22 -1.23 19.13
CA GLN A 911 38.98 -1.53 18.40
C GLN A 911 37.92 -2.19 19.30
N GLN A 912 38.37 -3.00 20.26
CA GLN A 912 37.49 -3.61 21.25
C GLN A 912 36.93 -2.58 22.24
N GLU A 913 37.70 -1.56 22.60
CA GLU A 913 37.24 -0.40 23.38
C GLU A 913 36.13 0.37 22.66
N GLU A 914 36.25 0.53 21.33
CA GLU A 914 35.18 1.05 20.46
C GLU A 914 34.00 0.09 20.27
N ARG A 915 34.08 -1.12 20.83
CA ARG A 915 33.09 -2.20 20.69
C ARG A 915 32.91 -2.66 19.23
N LEU A 916 33.94 -2.52 18.39
CA LEU A 916 33.94 -3.07 17.05
C LEU A 916 33.95 -4.60 17.10
N ILE A 917 33.23 -5.21 16.16
CA ILE A 917 33.20 -6.66 15.97
C ILE A 917 33.94 -6.99 14.67
N GLN A 918 34.57 -8.17 14.62
CA GLN A 918 35.25 -8.62 13.41
C GLN A 918 34.29 -8.60 12.21
N TYR A 919 34.76 -8.16 11.06
CA TYR A 919 34.00 -8.12 9.82
C TYR A 919 33.65 -9.55 9.36
N ASP A 920 32.37 -9.73 9.07
CA ASP A 920 31.84 -10.89 8.38
C ASP A 920 31.08 -10.35 7.15
N PRO A 921 31.49 -10.74 5.92
CA PRO A 921 30.81 -10.31 4.70
C PRO A 921 29.37 -10.77 4.62
N VAL A 922 28.98 -11.89 5.23
CA VAL A 922 27.63 -12.44 5.10
C VAL A 922 26.76 -11.95 6.25
N LEU A 923 25.67 -11.26 5.92
CA LEU A 923 24.66 -10.92 6.92
C LEU A 923 23.78 -12.16 7.17
N PRO A 924 23.67 -12.62 8.43
CA PRO A 924 22.91 -13.82 8.74
C PRO A 924 21.41 -13.59 8.54
N ASP A 925 20.74 -14.56 7.92
CA ASP A 925 19.27 -14.62 7.89
C ASP A 925 18.78 -15.15 9.24
N ASP A 926 18.71 -14.26 10.24
CA ASP A 926 18.33 -14.59 11.61
C ASP A 926 16.83 -14.31 11.82
N PRO A 927 15.98 -15.35 11.98
CA PRO A 927 14.54 -15.17 12.19
C PRO A 927 14.20 -14.30 13.40
N ARG A 928 15.10 -14.19 14.40
CA ARG A 928 14.90 -13.33 15.57
C ARG A 928 14.90 -11.84 15.22
N ARG A 929 15.46 -11.46 14.07
CA ARG A 929 15.48 -10.07 13.56
C ARG A 929 14.25 -9.73 12.74
N VAL A 930 13.40 -10.71 12.45
CA VAL A 930 12.15 -10.53 11.68
C VAL A 930 11.10 -9.92 12.59
N ILE A 931 10.90 -8.61 12.48
CA ILE A 931 9.93 -7.86 13.30
C ILE A 931 8.49 -8.13 12.86
N SER A 932 8.28 -8.56 11.62
CA SER A 932 6.96 -9.01 11.14
C SER A 932 6.59 -10.43 11.55
N HIS A 933 7.48 -11.14 12.28
CA HIS A 933 7.28 -12.51 12.79
C HIS A 933 6.60 -13.46 11.79
N THR A 934 5.30 -13.77 11.95
CA THR A 934 4.53 -14.67 11.10
C THR A 934 3.76 -13.96 9.98
N TYR A 935 3.64 -12.63 10.04
CA TYR A 935 2.98 -11.87 8.99
C TYR A 935 3.84 -11.86 7.72
N ASN A 936 3.24 -12.37 6.65
CA ASN A 936 3.77 -12.29 5.31
C ASN A 936 3.22 -11.02 4.63
N ILE A 937 4.07 -10.01 4.50
CA ILE A 937 3.72 -8.68 4.02
C ILE A 937 4.19 -8.57 2.57
N ILE A 938 3.23 -8.60 1.66
CA ILE A 938 3.51 -8.76 0.23
C ILE A 938 3.73 -7.40 -0.44
N ASN A 939 4.68 -7.36 -1.38
CA ASN A 939 4.93 -6.24 -2.30
C ASN A 939 5.06 -4.87 -1.61
N VAL A 940 5.90 -4.79 -0.58
CA VAL A 940 6.22 -3.53 0.11
C VAL A 940 7.13 -2.68 -0.76
N HIS A 941 6.68 -1.49 -1.15
CA HIS A 941 7.47 -0.51 -1.89
C HIS A 941 7.84 0.74 -1.07
N GLY A 942 7.28 0.90 0.14
CA GLY A 942 7.64 2.00 1.04
C GLY A 942 7.68 1.60 2.51
N VAL A 943 8.63 2.18 3.24
CA VAL A 943 8.73 2.08 4.70
C VAL A 943 9.03 3.47 5.26
N ILE A 944 8.23 3.94 6.22
CA ILE A 944 8.47 5.18 6.94
C ILE A 944 8.63 4.90 8.43
N THR A 945 9.39 5.76 9.11
CA THR A 945 9.61 5.69 10.54
C THR A 945 9.25 7.01 11.21
N SER A 946 8.85 6.96 12.48
CA SER A 946 8.53 8.15 13.27
C SER A 946 8.97 7.97 14.72
N PRO A 947 9.55 9.00 15.36
CA PRO A 947 9.96 8.91 16.75
C PRO A 947 8.77 8.80 17.70
N ALA A 948 8.87 7.99 18.76
CA ALA A 948 7.95 8.08 19.89
C ALA A 948 8.36 9.23 20.83
N LEU A 949 7.62 9.46 21.92
CA LEU A 949 8.10 10.38 22.98
C LEU A 949 9.26 9.79 23.77
N LEU A 950 9.27 8.46 23.86
CA LEU A 950 10.38 7.69 24.40
C LEU A 950 11.53 7.69 23.39
N GLU A 951 12.72 8.03 23.87
CA GLU A 951 13.93 8.07 23.06
C GLU A 951 14.36 6.68 22.62
N SER A 952 14.00 5.64 23.37
CA SER A 952 14.33 4.27 23.01
C SER A 952 13.54 3.71 21.82
N THR A 953 12.43 4.34 21.42
CA THR A 953 11.41 3.71 20.58
C THR A 953 11.15 4.47 19.28
N SER A 954 11.11 3.74 18.16
CA SER A 954 10.72 4.22 16.83
C SER A 954 9.50 3.44 16.34
N LEU A 955 8.52 4.16 15.79
CA LEU A 955 7.38 3.58 15.07
C LEU A 955 7.79 3.26 13.63
N ILE A 956 7.22 2.19 13.08
CA ILE A 956 7.45 1.73 11.71
C ILE A 956 6.09 1.57 11.03
N PHE A 957 5.98 2.05 9.80
CA PHE A 957 4.87 1.76 8.91
C PHE A 957 5.41 1.34 7.55
N ALA A 958 5.11 0.11 7.16
CA ALA A 958 5.41 -0.45 5.85
C ALA A 958 4.12 -0.49 5.03
N TYR A 959 4.20 -0.01 3.79
CA TYR A 959 3.07 0.03 2.86
C TYR A 959 3.47 -0.50 1.49
N GLY A 960 2.49 -1.15 0.86
CA GLY A 960 2.62 -1.96 -0.33
C GLY A 960 1.26 -2.44 -0.77
N LEU A 961 1.20 -3.64 -1.37
CA LEU A 961 -0.06 -4.39 -1.46
C LEU A 961 -0.66 -4.61 -0.06
N ASP A 962 0.19 -4.87 0.94
CA ASP A 962 -0.20 -4.98 2.33
C ASP A 962 0.28 -3.80 3.17
N LEU A 963 -0.44 -3.55 4.27
CA LEU A 963 -0.06 -2.57 5.27
C LEU A 963 0.38 -3.27 6.56
N PHE A 964 1.48 -2.81 7.14
CA PHE A 964 1.99 -3.30 8.41
C PHE A 964 2.53 -2.15 9.26
N SER A 965 2.18 -2.12 10.53
CA SER A 965 2.77 -1.18 11.49
C SER A 965 3.20 -1.89 12.75
N THR A 966 4.30 -1.43 13.32
CA THR A 966 4.84 -1.90 14.60
C THR A 966 5.72 -0.82 15.22
N ARG A 967 6.32 -1.12 16.36
CA ARG A 967 7.35 -0.28 16.99
C ARG A 967 8.58 -1.11 17.34
N VAL A 968 9.74 -0.49 17.25
CA VAL A 968 11.04 -1.11 17.56
C VAL A 968 11.81 -0.27 18.55
N ALA A 969 12.64 -0.94 19.36
CA ALA A 969 13.55 -0.29 20.29
C ALA A 969 15.01 -0.68 19.97
N PRO A 970 15.70 0.06 19.07
CA PRO A 970 17.04 -0.31 18.58
C PRO A 970 18.10 -0.54 19.66
N SER A 971 18.00 0.20 20.76
CA SER A 971 18.91 0.12 21.92
C SER A 971 18.26 -0.53 23.15
N HIS A 972 17.19 -1.29 22.96
CA HIS A 972 16.27 -1.71 24.01
C HIS A 972 15.61 -0.52 24.75
N THR A 973 14.62 -0.81 25.58
CA THR A 973 13.80 0.19 26.27
C THR A 973 14.52 0.70 27.53
N PHE A 974 15.54 1.54 27.37
CA PHE A 974 16.34 2.05 28.49
C PHE A 974 15.64 3.15 29.30
N ASP A 975 14.58 3.75 28.76
CA ASP A 975 13.77 4.81 29.36
C ASP A 975 12.44 4.31 29.93
N VAL A 976 12.23 2.99 29.95
CA VAL A 976 11.06 2.33 30.55
C VAL A 976 11.52 1.26 31.54
N LEU A 977 10.84 1.18 32.68
CA LEU A 977 11.10 0.15 33.67
C LEU A 977 10.71 -1.23 33.10
N SER A 978 11.55 -2.24 33.37
CA SER A 978 11.27 -3.61 32.93
C SER A 978 10.00 -4.15 33.60
N SER A 979 9.27 -5.01 32.88
CA SER A 979 8.05 -5.67 33.36
C SER A 979 8.28 -6.68 34.49
N GLY A 980 9.54 -6.90 34.90
CA GLY A 980 9.90 -7.83 35.95
C GLY A 980 9.55 -7.28 37.34
N GLY A 981 8.42 -7.71 37.90
CA GLY A 981 7.90 -7.35 39.23
C GLY A 981 8.79 -7.67 40.45
N TRP A 982 10.05 -8.07 40.24
CA TRP A 982 10.99 -8.50 41.28
C TRP A 982 11.40 -7.36 42.24
N VAL A 983 11.40 -6.11 41.78
CA VAL A 983 11.80 -4.96 42.62
C VAL A 983 10.76 -4.69 43.72
N PHE A 984 9.47 -4.85 43.43
CA PHE A 984 8.42 -4.52 44.40
C PHE A 984 8.30 -5.55 45.54
N PHE A 985 8.57 -6.83 45.27
CA PHE A 985 8.61 -7.86 46.33
C PHE A 985 9.79 -7.68 47.29
N SER A 986 10.90 -7.09 46.84
CA SER A 986 12.08 -6.86 47.69
C SER A 986 11.83 -5.88 48.86
N LEU A 987 10.88 -4.94 48.70
CA LEU A 987 10.50 -3.97 49.74
C LEU A 987 9.70 -4.60 50.89
N SER A 988 8.94 -5.67 50.64
CA SER A 988 8.19 -6.39 51.68
C SER A 988 9.13 -7.05 52.71
N GLY A 989 10.30 -7.53 52.28
CA GLY A 989 11.34 -8.05 53.17
C GLY A 989 12.00 -6.96 54.03
N ILE A 990 12.01 -5.69 53.58
CA ILE A 990 12.48 -4.55 54.38
C ILE A 990 11.42 -4.15 55.43
N LEU A 991 10.13 -4.32 55.12
CA LEU A 991 9.04 -4.15 56.09
C LEU A 991 9.06 -5.24 57.17
N GLU A 992 9.62 -6.43 56.92
CA GLU A 992 9.87 -7.46 57.94
C GLU A 992 10.82 -6.98 59.06
N ASN A 993 11.59 -5.91 58.80
CA ASN A 993 12.42 -5.25 59.80
C ASN A 993 11.58 -4.55 60.88
N THR A 994 10.32 -4.19 60.60
CA THR A 994 9.37 -3.69 61.61
C THR A 994 8.88 -4.80 62.53
N THR A 995 8.61 -6.01 62.01
CA THR A 995 8.32 -7.19 62.84
C THR A 995 9.53 -7.61 63.68
N LYS A 996 10.76 -7.54 63.17
CA LYS A 996 12.00 -7.75 63.94
C LYS A 996 12.20 -6.70 65.03
N LYS A 997 11.91 -5.41 64.76
CA LYS A 997 11.90 -4.34 65.77
C LYS A 997 10.88 -4.58 66.89
N THR A 998 9.71 -5.12 66.54
CA THR A 998 8.63 -5.41 67.49
C THR A 998 8.95 -6.65 68.34
N ALA A 999 9.56 -7.67 67.74
CA ALA A 999 10.08 -8.84 68.45
C ALA A 999 11.27 -8.49 69.35
N GLY A 1000 12.18 -7.63 68.89
CA GLY A 1000 13.30 -7.08 69.69
C GLY A 1000 12.80 -6.30 70.91
N LYS A 1001 11.86 -5.36 70.72
CA LYS A 1001 11.22 -4.64 71.84
C LYS A 1001 10.51 -5.56 72.84
N ARG A 1002 9.85 -6.63 72.37
CA ARG A 1002 9.26 -7.64 73.27
C ARG A 1002 10.35 -8.40 74.05
N LYS A 1003 11.44 -8.80 73.39
CA LYS A 1003 12.56 -9.51 74.03
C LYS A 1003 13.23 -8.65 75.10
N ASP A 1004 13.53 -7.38 74.79
CA ASP A 1004 14.15 -6.43 75.72
C ASP A 1004 13.24 -6.13 76.93
N MET A 1005 11.92 -6.06 76.70
CA MET A 1005 10.92 -5.91 77.77
C MET A 1005 10.83 -7.15 78.68
N PHE A 1006 10.96 -8.37 78.12
CA PHE A 1006 11.05 -9.61 78.92
C PHE A 1006 12.36 -9.69 79.73
N TYR A 1007 13.49 -9.23 79.18
CA TYR A 1007 14.74 -9.13 79.93
C TYR A 1007 14.69 -8.09 81.04
N ALA A 1008 14.05 -6.93 80.81
CA ALA A 1008 13.83 -5.90 81.82
C ALA A 1008 12.92 -6.37 82.97
N TYR A 1009 11.85 -7.13 82.66
CA TYR A 1009 11.01 -7.75 83.69
C TYR A 1009 11.75 -8.84 84.47
N GLY A 1010 12.60 -9.64 83.82
CA GLY A 1010 13.47 -10.62 84.48
C GLY A 1010 14.46 -9.97 85.44
N TYR A 1011 15.05 -8.82 85.06
CA TYR A 1011 15.97 -8.05 85.91
C TYR A 1011 15.25 -7.42 87.11
N LEU A 1012 14.01 -6.91 86.91
CA LEU A 1012 13.18 -6.35 87.98
C LEU A 1012 12.77 -7.43 89.00
N ILE A 1013 12.43 -8.65 88.56
CA ILE A 1013 12.15 -9.80 89.44
C ILE A 1013 13.41 -10.22 90.21
N HIS A 1014 14.60 -10.11 89.60
CA HIS A 1014 15.88 -10.42 90.26
C HIS A 1014 16.26 -9.38 91.32
N LEU A 1015 15.96 -8.10 91.08
CA LEU A 1015 16.13 -7.00 92.04
C LEU A 1015 15.13 -7.05 93.20
N ILE A 1016 13.88 -7.47 92.94
CA ILE A 1016 12.87 -7.67 93.98
C ILE A 1016 13.21 -8.90 94.85
N LYS A 1017 13.83 -9.94 94.29
CA LYS A 1017 14.36 -11.07 95.08
C LYS A 1017 15.63 -10.73 95.87
N SER A 1018 16.51 -9.85 95.38
CA SER A 1018 17.73 -9.47 96.12
C SER A 1018 17.47 -8.47 97.25
N SER A 1019 16.38 -7.72 97.21
CA SER A 1019 15.96 -6.78 98.27
C SER A 1019 15.22 -7.44 99.43
N TYR A 1020 14.84 -8.72 99.30
CA TYR A 1020 14.22 -9.52 100.37
C TYR A 1020 15.22 -10.31 101.24
N TYR A 1021 16.52 -10.28 100.92
CA TYR A 1021 17.56 -11.08 101.61
C TYR A 1021 18.67 -10.27 102.31
N ALA A 1022 18.55 -8.95 102.38
CA ALA A 1022 19.54 -8.08 103.06
C ALA A 1022 18.95 -7.52 104.35
N GLY A 1023 18.89 -8.37 105.38
CA GLY A 1023 18.47 -7.99 106.72
C GLY A 1023 18.59 -9.16 107.68
N ASP A 1024 19.83 -9.58 107.98
CA ASP A 1024 20.15 -9.99 109.35
C ASP A 1024 21.65 -10.14 109.59
N THR A 1025 21.99 -9.79 110.84
CA THR A 1025 23.29 -9.49 111.42
C THR A 1025 24.15 -10.70 111.78
N ASN A 1026 25.48 -10.47 111.84
CA ASN A 1026 26.43 -11.00 112.83
C ASN A 1026 26.38 -12.49 113.26
N SER A 1027 27.48 -13.21 112.97
CA SER A 1027 28.51 -13.63 113.95
C SER A 1027 29.08 -15.04 113.74
N LEU A 1028 30.42 -15.09 113.66
CA LEU A 1028 31.35 -16.10 114.20
C LEU A 1028 30.98 -17.60 114.13
N TYR A 1029 31.61 -18.33 113.20
CA TYR A 1029 32.70 -19.30 113.45
C TYR A 1029 33.25 -19.82 112.11
#